data_AF-A0A177WW66-F1
#
_entry.id   AF-A0A177WW66-F1
#
_cell.length_a   1.000
_cell.length_b   1.000
_cell.length_c   1.000
_cell.angle_alpha   90.00
_cell.angle_beta   90.00
_cell.angle_gamma   90.00
#
_symmetry.space_group_name_H-M   'P 1'
#
loop_
_entity.id
_entity.type
_entity.pdbx_description
1 polymer ?
#
loop_
_entity_poly.entity_id
_entity_poly.type
_entity_poly.pdbx_seq_one_letter_code
_entity_poly.pdbx_strand_id
1 'polypeptide(L)'
;MDTTIGHIDSSHGTWNELIPEDPGLRTAHLTYLLLGGFVGGFGLISLIVKDRLYMSEAMVATIFGIIIGPAGCNIFNPEALFPGQVNHVILEFSRLVIAIQCLVAGISLPRSFIWKERQSITMLLGPVMLYMWLMSALAIWVVCGVPWQLALIIAGCLTPTDPVLANSIVKGKFAEKHIPYHVRLLLSAESGSNDGFGAPLVFFPVYIWRMSNTGEAIGWWLVNVVIYQVVLSIVLGVIIGTLSRKALKCAESNGWIDKESILGFFIAIALVTTGALSLLGVDDVLGCFVVGAILSWDDWFNRQIEETHIQEVLDALINMSFFIVFGTLIPWHEYTAVEGVLSIWRMILVALWLVLLRRLPIVVLLSRWMPALKNQKEVFFCGWFGPIGVGALFYCMIAVIYLQIDYKPLFPIVAFMVLSSIVLHGGSVSLFEIGITRHSTWQNNRLAAQIASAMQEQQGNQGNQVVIGGLVIPSNVTPATVESRSVIEIPQSKEDQANPGRDSGQIDQDCVSERKGEGVPTGRESGATWDARFSGSVPHDTSYYTKCMLGGVLACGLTHTAITPLDVTKCNMQVDPQKYKGLVSGLRTIVAEEGVTAVMKGWFPTLLGYSAQGMFKYGLYEIFKDQYSTMAGEKNAQEYKGLIWCAASASAEFFADMALCPLEMVKVKVQTSVPGTFPTGFFPAVSAMSAARAETKFPYGSLVPLWSRQIPYTVAKFFFFEKIVQLFYTKVFTNPKDSYSKSTQLGITFASGYSAGVICAIVSHPADTLVSLMSKPANKGKSLGSIASEFGYLNCATKGLGTRVIMIGTLTGLQWWIYDTFKSVMGLGTSGGK
;
A
#
# COMPACT_ATOMS: atom_id res chain seq x y z
N MET A 1 -21.31 -29.57 77.71
CA MET A 1 -21.21 -28.15 77.30
C MET A 1 -20.06 -28.12 76.32
N ASP A 2 -20.41 -28.38 75.07
CA ASP A 2 -19.48 -28.98 74.14
C ASP A 2 -18.95 -27.93 73.17
N THR A 3 -17.71 -28.11 72.73
CA THR A 3 -16.99 -27.16 71.89
C THR A 3 -17.53 -27.18 70.46
N THR A 4 -18.61 -26.44 70.20
CA THR A 4 -19.07 -26.17 68.85
C THR A 4 -18.19 -25.08 68.23
N ILE A 5 -17.55 -25.40 67.10
CA ILE A 5 -16.80 -24.42 66.29
C ILE A 5 -17.82 -23.43 65.72
N GLY A 6 -17.74 -22.18 66.16
CA GLY A 6 -18.50 -21.09 65.53
C GLY A 6 -18.02 -20.90 64.09
N HIS A 7 -18.96 -20.74 63.15
CA HIS A 7 -18.63 -20.42 61.76
C HIS A 7 -17.75 -19.16 61.72
N ILE A 8 -16.57 -19.27 61.12
CA ILE A 8 -15.86 -18.09 60.61
C ILE A 8 -16.67 -17.61 59.42
N ASP A 9 -17.28 -16.43 59.55
CA ASP A 9 -18.08 -15.84 58.50
C ASP A 9 -17.19 -15.49 57.30
N SER A 10 -17.55 -15.97 56.10
CA SER A 10 -16.72 -15.85 54.90
C SER A 10 -16.94 -14.51 54.17
N SER A 11 -17.17 -13.45 54.95
CA SER A 11 -17.57 -12.10 54.53
C SER A 11 -16.43 -11.07 54.61
N HIS A 12 -15.20 -11.51 54.87
CA HIS A 12 -14.04 -10.62 54.94
C HIS A 12 -13.39 -10.36 53.57
N GLY A 13 -13.66 -9.18 53.01
CA GLY A 13 -12.80 -8.49 52.05
C GLY A 13 -12.68 -9.16 50.68
N THR A 14 -13.60 -8.83 49.78
CA THR A 14 -13.33 -9.02 48.35
C THR A 14 -12.19 -8.07 47.93
N TRP A 15 -11.31 -8.50 47.02
CA TRP A 15 -10.15 -7.69 46.59
C TRP A 15 -10.54 -6.29 46.09
N ASN A 16 -11.75 -6.15 45.54
CA ASN A 16 -12.33 -4.91 45.02
C ASN A 16 -12.68 -3.88 46.11
N GLU A 17 -12.73 -4.27 47.39
CA GLU A 17 -12.93 -3.37 48.53
C GLU A 17 -11.59 -2.81 49.06
N LEU A 18 -10.49 -3.53 48.84
CA LEU A 18 -9.13 -3.11 49.22
C LEU A 18 -8.45 -2.26 48.13
N ILE A 19 -8.79 -2.49 46.87
CA ILE A 19 -8.43 -1.64 45.73
C ILE A 19 -9.72 -1.30 44.99
N PRO A 20 -10.31 -0.10 45.18
CA PRO A 20 -11.50 0.29 44.46
C PRO A 20 -11.21 0.32 42.95
N GLU A 21 -12.11 -0.24 42.14
CA GLU A 21 -12.03 -0.15 40.68
C GLU A 21 -12.37 1.28 40.19
N ASP A 22 -11.43 2.21 40.35
CA ASP A 22 -11.47 3.49 39.65
C ASP A 22 -11.35 3.23 38.13
N PRO A 23 -12.38 3.55 37.32
CA PRO A 23 -12.35 3.30 35.87
C PRO A 23 -11.26 4.09 35.15
N GLY A 24 -10.94 5.30 35.63
CA GLY A 24 -9.87 6.14 35.11
C GLY A 24 -8.50 5.53 35.39
N LEU A 25 -8.26 5.11 36.64
CA LEU A 25 -7.01 4.43 37.02
C LEU A 25 -6.82 3.10 36.27
N ARG A 26 -7.90 2.30 36.14
CA ARG A 26 -7.91 1.06 35.34
C ARG A 26 -7.57 1.31 33.88
N THR A 27 -8.12 2.38 33.28
CA THR A 27 -7.86 2.75 31.88
C THR A 27 -6.47 3.34 31.68
N ALA A 28 -5.94 4.09 32.66
CA ALA A 28 -4.55 4.56 32.65
C ALA A 28 -3.55 3.39 32.70
N HIS A 29 -3.74 2.42 33.61
CA HIS A 29 -2.93 1.20 33.66
C HIS A 29 -3.01 0.39 32.36
N LEU A 30 -4.21 0.26 31.78
CA LEU A 30 -4.41 -0.38 30.48
C LEU A 30 -3.71 0.37 29.34
N THR A 31 -3.68 1.71 29.40
CA THR A 31 -2.96 2.56 28.45
C THR A 31 -1.45 2.30 28.51
N TYR A 32 -0.86 2.26 29.70
CA TYR A 32 0.56 1.96 29.88
C TYR A 32 0.91 0.54 29.40
N LEU A 33 0.03 -0.44 29.69
CA LEU A 33 0.18 -1.82 29.23
C LEU A 33 0.12 -1.95 27.70
N LEU A 34 -0.84 -1.27 27.05
CA LEU A 34 -1.00 -1.30 25.59
C LEU A 34 0.11 -0.53 24.87
N LEU A 35 0.48 0.64 25.36
CA LEU A 35 1.51 1.48 24.73
C LEU A 35 2.90 0.87 24.92
N GLY A 36 3.25 0.46 26.14
CA GLY A 36 4.49 -0.26 26.42
C GLY A 36 4.56 -1.63 25.72
N GLY A 37 3.46 -2.38 25.71
CA GLY A 37 3.34 -3.65 25.01
C GLY A 37 3.47 -3.53 23.49
N PHE A 38 2.85 -2.51 22.89
CA PHE A 38 3.01 -2.21 21.46
C PHE A 38 4.43 -1.75 21.14
N VAL A 39 5.01 -0.82 21.91
CA VAL A 39 6.39 -0.36 21.72
C VAL A 39 7.39 -1.51 21.80
N GLY A 40 7.29 -2.35 22.83
CA GLY A 40 8.14 -3.53 22.99
C GLY A 40 7.95 -4.57 21.87
N GLY A 41 6.69 -4.92 21.59
CA GLY A 41 6.34 -5.89 20.54
C GLY A 41 6.74 -5.41 19.13
N PHE A 42 6.53 -4.13 18.83
CA PHE A 42 7.01 -3.49 17.60
C PHE A 42 8.54 -3.50 17.55
N GLY A 43 9.22 -3.19 18.66
CA GLY A 43 10.68 -3.25 18.76
C GLY A 43 11.25 -4.58 18.30
N LEU A 44 10.67 -5.70 18.77
CA LEU A 44 11.06 -7.07 18.40
C LEU A 44 10.92 -7.38 16.89
N ILE A 45 9.93 -6.77 16.21
CA ILE A 45 9.70 -6.96 14.76
C ILE A 45 10.18 -5.77 13.89
N SER A 46 10.77 -4.75 14.51
CA SER A 46 11.01 -3.43 13.89
C SER A 46 11.88 -3.52 12.64
N LEU A 47 12.91 -4.39 12.63
CA LEU A 47 13.74 -4.65 11.45
C LEU A 47 12.97 -5.33 10.31
N ILE A 48 11.95 -6.15 10.61
CA ILE A 48 11.10 -6.74 9.57
C ILE A 48 10.22 -5.64 8.95
N VAL A 49 9.63 -4.78 9.78
CA VAL A 49 8.82 -3.66 9.31
C VAL A 49 9.64 -2.64 8.50
N LYS A 50 10.80 -2.22 9.02
CA LYS A 50 11.67 -1.19 8.42
C LYS A 50 12.48 -1.70 7.22
N ASP A 51 13.21 -2.81 7.36
CA ASP A 51 14.14 -3.29 6.31
C ASP A 51 13.52 -4.30 5.32
N ARG A 52 12.29 -4.77 5.54
CA ARG A 52 11.62 -5.75 4.66
C ARG A 52 10.28 -5.28 4.10
N LEU A 53 9.47 -4.60 4.92
CA LEU A 53 8.20 -3.99 4.47
C LEU A 53 8.36 -2.51 4.10
N TYR A 54 9.43 -1.85 4.55
CA TYR A 54 9.74 -0.43 4.31
C TYR A 54 8.65 0.55 4.77
N MET A 55 7.87 0.14 5.77
CA MET A 55 6.77 0.94 6.33
C MET A 55 7.29 1.89 7.42
N SER A 56 6.78 3.13 7.43
CA SER A 56 7.08 4.09 8.50
C SER A 56 6.44 3.70 9.84
N GLU A 57 7.11 4.03 10.94
CA GLU A 57 6.63 3.79 12.31
C GLU A 57 5.27 4.45 12.53
N ALA A 58 5.12 5.70 12.06
CA ALA A 58 3.88 6.47 12.12
C ALA A 58 2.69 5.75 11.48
N MET A 59 2.88 5.06 10.36
CA MET A 59 1.81 4.31 9.69
C MET A 59 1.38 3.10 10.53
N VAL A 60 2.33 2.34 11.08
CA VAL A 60 2.02 1.16 11.93
C VAL A 60 1.41 1.58 13.27
N ALA A 61 1.92 2.64 13.89
CA ALA A 61 1.37 3.25 15.10
C ALA A 61 -0.06 3.77 14.88
N THR A 62 -0.33 4.47 13.77
CA THR A 62 -1.68 4.96 13.43
C THR A 62 -2.64 3.79 13.19
N ILE A 63 -2.22 2.73 12.49
CA ILE A 63 -3.03 1.52 12.28
C ILE A 63 -3.35 0.84 13.61
N PHE A 64 -2.38 0.70 14.52
CA PHE A 64 -2.63 0.16 15.86
C PHE A 64 -3.59 1.03 16.66
N GLY A 65 -3.43 2.35 16.61
CA GLY A 65 -4.36 3.32 17.19
C GLY A 65 -5.80 3.16 16.70
N ILE A 66 -6.00 3.01 15.39
CA ILE A 66 -7.33 2.77 14.79
C ILE A 66 -7.92 1.44 15.30
N ILE A 67 -7.11 0.41 15.48
CA ILE A 67 -7.53 -0.92 15.96
C ILE A 67 -7.93 -0.90 17.45
N ILE A 68 -7.15 -0.25 18.33
CA ILE A 68 -7.49 -0.17 19.76
C ILE A 68 -8.54 0.91 20.06
N GLY A 69 -8.70 1.88 19.16
CA GLY A 69 -9.58 3.04 19.29
C GLY A 69 -11.08 2.74 19.14
N PRO A 70 -11.94 3.77 19.27
CA PRO A 70 -13.40 3.61 19.28
C PRO A 70 -14.01 3.02 18.00
N ALA A 71 -13.30 3.11 16.87
CA ALA A 71 -13.74 2.55 15.59
C ALA A 71 -13.34 1.07 15.37
N GLY A 72 -12.45 0.54 16.21
CA GLY A 72 -12.00 -0.85 16.18
C GLY A 72 -12.55 -1.63 17.38
N CYS A 73 -11.68 -1.95 18.33
CA CYS A 73 -12.01 -2.71 19.53
C CYS A 73 -12.49 -1.84 20.72
N ASN A 74 -12.44 -0.51 20.62
CA ASN A 74 -12.82 0.45 21.69
C ASN A 74 -12.20 0.14 23.06
N ILE A 75 -10.90 -0.22 23.06
CA ILE A 75 -10.12 -0.55 24.27
C ILE A 75 -9.51 0.73 24.87
N PHE A 76 -9.15 1.69 24.02
CA PHE A 76 -8.67 3.02 24.42
C PHE A 76 -9.53 4.09 23.77
N ASN A 77 -10.09 4.99 24.57
CA ASN A 77 -11.05 6.01 24.15
C ASN A 77 -10.67 7.35 24.83
N PRO A 78 -10.10 8.32 24.09
CA PRO A 78 -9.64 9.59 24.67
C PRO A 78 -10.75 10.38 25.38
N GLU A 79 -11.94 10.44 24.80
CA GLU A 79 -13.12 11.14 25.36
C GLU A 79 -13.59 10.53 26.68
N ALA A 80 -13.41 9.23 26.87
CA ALA A 80 -13.69 8.57 28.15
C ALA A 80 -12.59 8.81 29.20
N LEU A 81 -11.34 8.98 28.78
CA LEU A 81 -10.18 9.18 29.66
C LEU A 81 -9.98 10.66 30.08
N PHE A 82 -10.33 11.60 29.20
CA PHE A 82 -10.21 13.04 29.41
C PHE A 82 -11.52 13.80 29.08
N PRO A 83 -12.63 13.56 29.80
CA PRO A 83 -13.93 14.14 29.46
C PRO A 83 -13.88 15.68 29.32
N GLY A 84 -14.21 16.18 28.13
CA GLY A 84 -14.16 17.60 27.79
C GLY A 84 -12.77 18.23 27.66
N GLN A 85 -11.69 17.49 27.95
CA GLN A 85 -10.30 17.98 27.94
C GLN A 85 -9.45 17.44 26.78
N VAL A 86 -9.94 16.46 26.01
CA VAL A 86 -9.21 15.82 24.88
C VAL A 86 -8.49 16.82 23.98
N ASN A 87 -9.15 17.90 23.54
CA ASN A 87 -8.54 18.91 22.66
C ASN A 87 -7.31 19.59 23.31
N HIS A 88 -7.36 19.88 24.61
CA HIS A 88 -6.22 20.44 25.35
C HIS A 88 -5.09 19.42 25.50
N VAL A 89 -5.42 18.15 25.78
CA VAL A 89 -4.42 17.07 25.85
C VAL A 89 -3.72 16.88 24.50
N ILE A 90 -4.46 16.95 23.38
CA ILE A 90 -3.88 16.89 22.02
C ILE A 90 -3.00 18.13 21.76
N LEU A 91 -3.43 19.33 22.16
CA LEU A 91 -2.64 20.55 22.00
C LEU A 91 -1.29 20.43 22.70
N GLU A 92 -1.28 20.11 23.99
CA GLU A 92 -0.04 20.02 24.77
C GLU A 92 0.84 18.83 24.33
N PHE A 93 0.24 17.68 24.00
CA PHE A 93 1.01 16.53 23.51
C PHE A 93 1.64 16.81 22.13
N SER A 94 0.89 17.39 21.20
CA SER A 94 1.44 17.78 19.88
C SER A 94 2.50 18.87 20.00
N ARG A 95 2.29 19.89 20.85
CA ARG A 95 3.29 20.92 21.18
C ARG A 95 4.61 20.29 21.62
N LEU A 96 4.59 19.39 22.61
CA LEU A 96 5.79 18.74 23.13
C LEU A 96 6.51 17.88 22.09
N VAL A 97 5.75 17.12 21.28
CA VAL A 97 6.29 16.32 20.18
C VAL A 97 7.01 17.22 19.16
N ILE A 98 6.35 18.27 18.67
CA ILE A 98 6.89 19.16 17.64
C ILE A 98 8.08 19.95 18.17
N ALA A 99 8.01 20.51 19.38
CA ALA A 99 9.08 21.33 19.94
C ALA A 99 10.39 20.55 20.12
N ILE A 100 10.32 19.30 20.61
CA ILE A 100 11.48 18.40 20.68
C ILE A 100 12.01 18.09 19.27
N GLN A 101 11.13 17.80 18.32
CA GLN A 101 11.50 17.45 16.94
C GLN A 101 12.09 18.64 16.15
N CYS A 102 11.63 19.85 16.41
CA CYS A 102 12.17 21.09 15.87
C CYS A 102 13.54 21.42 16.46
N LEU A 103 13.72 21.25 17.78
CA LEU A 103 15.05 21.31 18.41
C LEU A 103 16.00 20.29 17.77
N VAL A 104 15.59 19.02 17.67
CA VAL A 104 16.36 17.92 17.05
C VAL A 104 16.71 18.23 15.59
N ALA A 105 15.77 18.77 14.81
CA ALA A 105 16.01 19.18 13.43
C ALA A 105 17.08 20.29 13.33
N GLY A 106 17.03 21.31 14.20
CA GLY A 106 18.04 22.38 14.27
C GLY A 106 19.41 21.89 14.75
N ILE A 107 19.45 20.99 15.73
CA ILE A 107 20.68 20.34 16.22
C ILE A 107 21.32 19.48 15.12
N SER A 108 20.51 18.76 14.33
CA SER A 108 20.97 17.85 13.26
C SER A 108 21.66 18.56 12.08
N LEU A 109 21.63 19.90 12.02
CA LEU A 109 22.27 20.67 10.95
C LEU A 109 23.78 20.84 11.20
N PRO A 110 24.64 20.74 10.16
CA PRO A 110 26.08 20.96 10.31
C PRO A 110 26.40 22.44 10.50
N ARG A 111 27.60 22.72 11.01
CA ARG A 111 28.11 24.07 11.34
C ARG A 111 27.59 25.21 10.44
N SER A 112 26.74 26.06 11.01
CA SER A 112 26.17 27.27 10.39
C SER A 112 25.38 27.03 9.07
N PHE A 113 24.76 25.85 8.89
CA PHE A 113 24.03 25.47 7.66
C PHE A 113 22.99 26.49 7.20
N ILE A 114 22.15 27.00 8.10
CA ILE A 114 21.06 27.95 7.78
C ILE A 114 21.60 29.21 7.08
N TRP A 115 22.77 29.71 7.50
CA TRP A 115 23.38 30.89 6.87
C TRP A 115 23.97 30.59 5.49
N LYS A 116 24.50 29.38 5.29
CA LYS A 116 25.06 28.92 4.01
C LYS A 116 23.96 28.72 2.96
N GLU A 117 22.90 27.99 3.33
CA GLU A 117 21.78 27.66 2.45
C GLU A 117 20.59 28.64 2.55
N ARG A 118 20.82 29.84 3.10
CA ARG A 118 19.78 30.86 3.34
C ARG A 118 18.90 31.13 2.12
N GLN A 119 19.47 31.16 0.91
CA GLN A 119 18.71 31.38 -0.32
C GLN A 119 17.74 30.22 -0.60
N SER A 120 18.21 28.98 -0.49
CA SER A 120 17.40 27.76 -0.65
C SER A 120 16.28 27.71 0.39
N ILE A 121 16.59 28.03 1.65
CA ILE A 121 15.64 28.02 2.77
C ILE A 121 14.58 29.13 2.64
N THR A 122 14.97 30.37 2.31
CA THR A 122 14.02 31.49 2.09
C THR A 122 13.07 31.22 0.92
N MET A 123 13.49 30.51 -0.13
CA MET A 123 12.60 30.11 -1.23
C MET A 123 11.55 29.08 -0.79
N LEU A 124 11.92 28.14 0.10
CA LEU A 124 11.00 27.15 0.65
C LEU A 124 9.99 27.78 1.64
N LEU A 125 10.48 28.55 2.62
CA LEU A 125 9.65 29.14 3.68
C LEU A 125 8.85 30.38 3.24
N GLY A 126 9.25 31.04 2.14
CA GLY A 126 8.54 32.18 1.58
C GLY A 126 7.57 31.78 0.46
N PRO A 127 7.98 31.91 -0.82
CA PRO A 127 7.07 31.77 -1.95
C PRO A 127 6.53 30.35 -2.17
N VAL A 128 7.29 29.29 -1.84
CA VAL A 128 6.75 27.91 -1.87
C VAL A 128 5.67 27.73 -0.80
N MET A 129 5.94 28.11 0.46
CA MET A 129 4.98 28.01 1.55
C MET A 129 3.69 28.81 1.29
N LEU A 130 3.80 30.04 0.79
CA LEU A 130 2.63 30.87 0.43
C LEU A 130 1.80 30.25 -0.70
N TYR A 131 2.43 29.65 -1.71
CA TYR A 131 1.74 28.91 -2.76
C TYR A 131 1.06 27.64 -2.22
N MET A 132 1.75 26.88 -1.37
CA MET A 132 1.21 25.68 -0.72
C MET A 132 -0.07 26.02 0.07
N TRP A 133 -0.09 27.14 0.79
CA TRP A 133 -1.25 27.64 1.51
C TRP A 133 -2.42 27.97 0.59
N LEU A 134 -2.21 28.83 -0.42
CA LEU A 134 -3.26 29.26 -1.34
C LEU A 134 -3.83 28.09 -2.17
N MET A 135 -2.98 27.15 -2.60
CA MET A 135 -3.43 25.96 -3.33
C MET A 135 -4.17 24.95 -2.45
N SER A 136 -3.83 24.86 -1.16
CA SER A 136 -4.58 24.04 -0.19
C SER A 136 -5.95 24.65 0.10
N ALA A 137 -6.01 25.97 0.30
CA ALA A 137 -7.26 26.70 0.50
C ALA A 137 -8.17 26.57 -0.73
N LEU A 138 -7.62 26.70 -1.94
CA LEU A 138 -8.36 26.49 -3.19
C LEU A 138 -8.94 25.08 -3.30
N ALA A 139 -8.15 24.04 -2.99
CA ALA A 139 -8.63 22.65 -3.02
C ALA A 139 -9.78 22.43 -2.04
N ILE A 140 -9.65 22.90 -0.80
CA ILE A 140 -10.65 22.75 0.27
C ILE A 140 -11.92 23.56 -0.04
N TRP A 141 -11.77 24.78 -0.56
CA TRP A 141 -12.90 25.63 -0.96
C TRP A 141 -13.69 25.00 -2.11
N VAL A 142 -13.01 24.61 -3.20
CA VAL A 142 -13.65 24.04 -4.41
C VAL A 142 -14.30 22.68 -4.13
N VAL A 143 -13.63 21.80 -3.38
CA VAL A 143 -14.09 20.41 -3.22
C VAL A 143 -15.03 20.23 -2.01
N CYS A 144 -14.75 20.91 -0.88
CA CYS A 144 -15.55 20.75 0.33
C CYS A 144 -16.72 21.75 0.39
N GLY A 145 -16.62 22.91 -0.25
CA GLY A 145 -17.66 23.95 -0.27
C GLY A 145 -17.77 24.77 1.02
N VAL A 146 -16.70 24.84 1.82
CA VAL A 146 -16.64 25.65 3.05
C VAL A 146 -16.45 27.15 2.73
N PRO A 147 -16.72 28.08 3.67
CA PRO A 147 -16.35 29.49 3.50
C PRO A 147 -14.86 29.69 3.21
N TRP A 148 -14.50 30.66 2.36
CA TRP A 148 -13.12 30.91 1.94
C TRP A 148 -12.17 31.20 3.11
N GLN A 149 -12.63 31.95 4.11
CA GLN A 149 -11.89 32.24 5.34
C GLN A 149 -11.56 30.96 6.11
N LEU A 150 -12.51 30.03 6.21
CA LEU A 150 -12.30 28.74 6.86
C LEU A 150 -11.38 27.83 6.01
N ALA A 151 -11.49 27.87 4.69
CA ALA A 151 -10.55 27.17 3.80
C ALA A 151 -9.10 27.66 4.00
N LEU A 152 -8.89 28.96 4.18
CA LEU A 152 -7.57 29.55 4.50
C LEU A 152 -7.06 29.14 5.90
N ILE A 153 -7.94 29.02 6.90
CA ILE A 153 -7.57 28.54 8.25
C ILE A 153 -7.13 27.07 8.18
N ILE A 154 -7.96 26.19 7.60
CA ILE A 154 -7.65 24.75 7.44
C ILE A 154 -6.36 24.60 6.61
N ALA A 155 -6.21 25.36 5.54
CA ALA A 155 -4.99 25.39 4.74
C ALA A 155 -3.77 25.86 5.53
N GLY A 156 -3.93 26.82 6.44
CA GLY A 156 -2.87 27.28 7.34
C GLY A 156 -2.32 26.12 8.18
N CYS A 157 -3.21 25.33 8.79
CA CYS A 157 -2.83 24.12 9.51
C CYS A 157 -2.13 23.09 8.61
N LEU A 158 -2.55 22.97 7.34
CA LEU A 158 -2.03 21.97 6.38
C LEU A 158 -0.81 22.43 5.56
N THR A 159 -0.30 23.64 5.80
CA THR A 159 0.85 24.18 5.05
C THR A 159 2.20 23.74 5.61
N PRO A 160 2.42 23.71 6.94
CA PRO A 160 3.65 23.19 7.51
C PRO A 160 3.99 21.76 7.10
N THR A 161 5.28 21.47 6.99
CA THR A 161 5.82 20.16 6.60
C THR A 161 6.45 19.51 7.82
N ASP A 162 5.90 18.36 8.18
CA ASP A 162 6.05 17.79 9.52
C ASP A 162 7.44 17.15 9.73
N PRO A 163 8.23 17.61 10.73
CA PRO A 163 9.59 17.12 10.95
C PRO A 163 9.62 15.65 11.38
N VAL A 164 8.57 15.15 12.04
CA VAL A 164 8.45 13.75 12.46
C VAL A 164 8.38 12.80 11.26
N LEU A 165 7.38 12.98 10.41
CA LEU A 165 7.22 12.18 9.19
C LEU A 165 8.38 12.44 8.22
N ALA A 166 8.91 13.66 8.16
CA ALA A 166 10.09 13.96 7.37
C ALA A 166 11.30 13.12 7.82
N ASN A 167 11.62 13.14 9.12
CA ASN A 167 12.69 12.34 9.73
C ASN A 167 12.52 10.84 9.43
N SER A 168 11.29 10.31 9.49
CA SER A 168 11.01 8.89 9.24
C SER A 168 11.31 8.38 7.82
N ILE A 169 11.51 9.29 6.85
CA ILE A 169 11.82 8.99 5.44
C ILE A 169 13.20 9.55 5.02
N VAL A 170 13.71 10.55 5.74
CA VAL A 170 15.01 11.21 5.47
C VAL A 170 16.16 10.58 6.26
N LYS A 171 15.89 9.88 7.37
CA LYS A 171 16.89 9.11 8.14
C LYS A 171 16.86 7.62 7.75
N GLY A 172 17.94 6.89 8.04
CA GLY A 172 18.05 5.44 7.88
C GLY A 172 18.45 4.93 6.48
N LYS A 173 18.66 3.60 6.42
CA LYS A 173 19.37 2.89 5.34
C LYS A 173 18.88 3.19 3.91
N PHE A 174 17.57 3.32 3.70
CA PHE A 174 17.02 3.66 2.38
C PHE A 174 17.39 5.10 1.98
N ALA A 175 17.25 6.04 2.92
CA ALA A 175 17.49 7.45 2.69
C ALA A 175 18.97 7.74 2.44
N GLU A 176 19.85 7.10 3.20
CA GLU A 176 21.31 7.19 3.05
C GLU A 176 21.79 6.69 1.69
N LYS A 177 21.18 5.61 1.19
CA LYS A 177 21.53 4.95 -0.08
C LYS A 177 21.01 5.69 -1.32
N HIS A 178 19.93 6.46 -1.21
CA HIS A 178 19.21 7.01 -2.37
C HIS A 178 18.96 8.53 -2.37
N ILE A 179 19.03 9.20 -1.21
CA ILE A 179 18.76 10.65 -1.09
C ILE A 179 20.08 11.36 -0.75
N PRO A 180 20.59 12.26 -1.63
CA PRO A 180 21.82 13.00 -1.38
C PRO A 180 21.78 13.75 -0.04
N TYR A 181 22.86 13.67 0.73
CA TYR A 181 22.94 14.23 2.09
C TYR A 181 22.58 15.72 2.17
N HIS A 182 22.93 16.52 1.15
CA HIS A 182 22.56 17.95 1.09
C HIS A 182 21.05 18.18 0.95
N VAL A 183 20.33 17.31 0.23
CA VAL A 183 18.86 17.36 0.13
C VAL A 183 18.22 16.93 1.45
N ARG A 184 18.80 15.93 2.12
CA ARG A 184 18.35 15.47 3.45
C ARG A 184 18.45 16.58 4.49
N LEU A 185 19.57 17.30 4.53
CA LEU A 185 19.75 18.46 5.40
C LEU A 185 18.82 19.64 5.05
N LEU A 186 18.62 19.93 3.75
CA LEU A 186 17.72 21.00 3.32
C LEU A 186 16.27 20.74 3.79
N LEU A 187 15.79 19.51 3.62
CA LEU A 187 14.42 19.12 4.01
C LEU A 187 14.24 19.09 5.54
N SER A 188 15.27 18.71 6.30
CA SER A 188 15.25 18.76 7.77
C SER A 188 15.29 20.21 8.30
N ALA A 189 16.09 21.08 7.69
CA ALA A 189 16.11 22.51 8.00
C ALA A 189 14.79 23.20 7.64
N GLU A 190 14.17 22.81 6.51
CA GLU A 190 12.84 23.25 6.12
C GLU A 190 11.80 22.86 7.18
N SER A 191 11.58 21.56 7.42
CA SER A 191 10.51 21.10 8.31
C SER A 191 10.62 21.66 9.72
N GLY A 192 11.84 21.68 10.29
CA GLY A 192 12.09 22.27 11.61
C GLY A 192 11.86 23.78 11.67
N SER A 193 12.04 24.52 10.56
CA SER A 193 11.69 25.95 10.50
C SER A 193 10.21 26.18 10.25
N ASN A 194 9.59 25.32 9.43
CA ASN A 194 8.29 25.54 8.79
C ASN A 194 7.13 25.52 9.79
N ASP A 195 7.16 24.61 10.77
CA ASP A 195 6.15 24.60 11.84
C ASP A 195 6.13 25.93 12.64
N GLY A 196 7.22 26.71 12.64
CA GLY A 196 7.27 28.06 13.22
C GLY A 196 6.76 29.21 12.32
N PHE A 197 6.49 28.94 11.04
CA PHE A 197 5.88 29.90 10.09
C PHE A 197 4.39 29.60 9.82
N GLY A 198 3.84 28.52 10.40
CA GLY A 198 2.41 28.19 10.32
C GLY A 198 1.50 29.22 10.98
N ALA A 199 1.89 29.76 12.15
CA ALA A 199 1.10 30.74 12.90
C ALA A 199 0.70 31.99 12.07
N PRO A 200 1.61 32.68 11.36
CA PRO A 200 1.26 33.69 10.35
C PRO A 200 0.08 33.32 9.43
N LEU A 201 0.07 32.11 8.87
CA LEU A 201 -0.92 31.66 7.89
C LEU A 201 -2.27 31.29 8.51
N VAL A 202 -2.26 30.73 9.73
CA VAL A 202 -3.48 30.37 10.48
C VAL A 202 -4.16 31.60 11.04
N PHE A 203 -3.40 32.56 11.58
CA PHE A 203 -3.94 33.75 12.23
C PHE A 203 -4.40 34.84 11.24
N PHE A 204 -3.72 35.00 10.08
CA PHE A 204 -4.08 36.02 9.08
C PHE A 204 -5.58 36.03 8.69
N PRO A 205 -6.19 34.90 8.24
CA PRO A 205 -7.61 34.89 7.88
C PRO A 205 -8.54 35.18 9.07
N VAL A 206 -8.11 34.91 10.32
CA VAL A 206 -8.90 35.22 11.52
C VAL A 206 -8.89 36.71 11.83
N TYR A 207 -7.76 37.40 11.70
CA TYR A 207 -7.70 38.87 11.81
C TYR A 207 -8.57 39.54 10.73
N ILE A 208 -8.44 39.11 9.47
CA ILE A 208 -9.22 39.62 8.34
C ILE A 208 -10.73 39.33 8.48
N TRP A 209 -11.10 38.24 9.16
CA TRP A 209 -12.51 37.89 9.37
C TRP A 209 -13.15 38.59 10.58
N ARG A 210 -12.39 38.82 11.66
CA ARG A 210 -12.90 39.41 12.92
C ARG A 210 -12.87 40.93 12.98
N MET A 211 -12.03 41.59 12.18
CA MET A 211 -11.89 43.05 12.18
C MET A 211 -12.58 43.68 10.97
N SER A 212 -13.32 44.77 11.20
CA SER A 212 -14.09 45.46 10.15
C SER A 212 -13.23 46.30 9.19
N ASN A 213 -12.00 46.67 9.60
CA ASN A 213 -11.06 47.43 8.79
C ASN A 213 -9.88 46.55 8.36
N THR A 214 -9.80 46.24 7.06
CA THR A 214 -8.74 45.39 6.47
C THR A 214 -7.34 45.94 6.71
N GLY A 215 -7.15 47.27 6.68
CA GLY A 215 -5.83 47.88 6.93
C GLY A 215 -5.37 47.73 8.38
N GLU A 216 -6.32 47.87 9.31
CA GLU A 216 -6.07 47.66 10.74
C GLU A 216 -5.82 46.17 11.05
N ALA A 217 -6.58 45.27 10.43
CA ALA A 217 -6.41 43.82 10.54
C ALA A 217 -5.00 43.37 10.12
N ILE A 218 -4.50 43.88 8.99
CA ILE A 218 -3.15 43.62 8.50
C ILE A 218 -2.10 44.20 9.45
N GLY A 219 -2.33 45.41 9.99
CA GLY A 219 -1.45 46.04 10.96
C GLY A 219 -1.31 45.23 12.25
N TRP A 220 -2.42 44.83 12.87
CA TRP A 220 -2.42 44.01 14.08
C TRP A 220 -1.86 42.61 13.86
N TRP A 221 -2.16 41.96 12.73
CA TRP A 221 -1.53 40.69 12.38
C TRP A 221 0.00 40.82 12.24
N LEU A 222 0.48 41.87 11.58
CA LEU A 222 1.90 42.12 11.41
C LEU A 222 2.60 42.35 12.76
N VAL A 223 1.99 43.13 13.66
CA VAL A 223 2.55 43.40 15.00
C VAL A 223 2.46 42.18 15.91
N ASN A 224 1.28 41.57 16.07
CA ASN A 224 1.06 40.52 17.07
C ASN A 224 1.58 39.14 16.63
N VAL A 225 1.58 38.84 15.33
CA VAL A 225 1.98 37.51 14.82
C VAL A 225 3.38 37.56 14.23
N VAL A 226 3.64 38.45 13.27
CA VAL A 226 4.96 38.47 12.61
C VAL A 226 6.05 39.06 13.50
N ILE A 227 5.80 40.20 14.16
CA ILE A 227 6.80 40.83 15.04
C ILE A 227 6.83 40.15 16.42
N TYR A 228 5.68 40.04 17.10
CA TYR A 228 5.64 39.56 18.49
C TYR A 228 5.73 38.03 18.63
N GLN A 229 5.03 37.22 17.82
CA GLN A 229 5.19 35.76 17.92
C GLN A 229 6.45 35.26 17.22
N VAL A 230 6.66 35.60 15.94
CA VAL A 230 7.76 35.03 15.12
C VAL A 230 9.11 35.71 15.38
N VAL A 231 9.23 37.04 15.22
CA VAL A 231 10.56 37.70 15.34
C VAL A 231 11.09 37.67 16.78
N LEU A 232 10.24 37.89 17.79
CA LEU A 232 10.67 37.80 19.20
C LEU A 232 11.05 36.36 19.60
N SER A 233 10.36 35.34 19.07
CA SER A 233 10.76 33.93 19.25
C SER A 233 12.17 33.67 18.72
N ILE A 234 12.50 34.14 17.52
CA ILE A 234 13.85 34.02 16.95
C ILE A 234 14.89 34.71 17.86
N VAL A 235 14.60 35.92 18.35
CA VAL A 235 15.51 36.67 19.24
C VAL A 235 15.73 35.92 20.57
N LEU A 236 14.66 35.45 21.20
CA LEU A 236 14.73 34.71 22.47
C LEU A 236 15.40 33.34 22.28
N GLY A 237 15.12 32.63 21.20
CA GLY A 237 15.80 31.37 20.86
C GLY A 237 17.30 31.54 20.63
N VAL A 238 17.74 32.65 20.00
CA VAL A 238 19.16 32.99 19.87
C VAL A 238 19.80 33.27 21.23
N ILE A 239 19.10 33.98 22.13
CA ILE A 239 19.57 34.26 23.49
C ILE A 239 19.70 32.95 24.29
N ILE A 240 18.63 32.16 24.38
CA ILE A 240 18.57 30.89 25.12
C ILE A 240 19.62 29.92 24.59
N GLY A 241 19.69 29.70 23.27
CA GLY A 241 20.68 28.81 22.66
C GLY A 241 22.12 29.27 22.90
N THR A 242 22.39 30.57 22.89
CA THR A 242 23.73 31.12 23.15
C THR A 242 24.13 31.00 24.61
N LEU A 243 23.19 31.20 25.55
CA LEU A 243 23.41 31.00 26.99
C LEU A 243 23.67 29.51 27.28
N SER A 244 22.80 28.63 26.81
CA SER A 244 22.93 27.18 26.96
C SER A 244 24.23 26.63 26.36
N ARG A 245 24.63 27.06 25.15
CA ARG A 245 25.90 26.65 24.53
C ARG A 245 27.12 27.11 25.35
N LYS A 246 27.07 28.28 25.99
CA LYS A 246 28.12 28.76 26.89
C LYS A 246 28.14 28.00 28.21
N ALA A 247 26.97 27.76 28.81
CA ALA A 247 26.83 27.03 30.07
C ALA A 247 27.35 25.59 29.95
N LEU A 248 26.95 24.87 28.91
CA LEU A 248 27.42 23.51 28.61
C LEU A 248 28.94 23.44 28.43
N LYS A 249 29.53 24.35 27.63
CA LYS A 249 30.98 24.38 27.41
C LYS A 249 31.77 24.74 28.67
N CYS A 250 31.22 25.61 29.53
CA CYS A 250 31.80 25.93 30.84
C CYS A 250 31.75 24.71 31.79
N ALA A 251 30.63 23.99 31.81
CA ALA A 251 30.48 22.78 32.60
C ALA A 251 31.42 21.65 32.13
N GLU A 252 31.57 21.45 30.82
CA GLU A 252 32.57 20.52 30.26
C GLU A 252 34.00 20.94 30.66
N SER A 253 34.38 22.20 30.41
CA SER A 253 35.75 22.67 30.68
C SER A 253 36.15 22.60 32.15
N ASN A 254 35.16 22.61 33.05
CA ASN A 254 35.37 22.54 34.51
C ASN A 254 35.18 21.11 35.06
N GLY A 255 34.84 20.12 34.23
CA GLY A 255 34.58 18.74 34.66
C GLY A 255 33.32 18.56 35.51
N TRP A 256 32.31 19.42 35.32
CA TRP A 256 31.06 19.43 36.11
C TRP A 256 29.93 18.57 35.52
N ILE A 257 30.10 18.07 34.30
CA ILE A 257 29.03 17.37 33.56
C ILE A 257 29.62 16.16 32.81
N ASP A 258 28.89 15.04 32.80
CA ASP A 258 29.19 13.84 32.04
C ASP A 258 28.48 13.83 30.67
N LYS A 259 28.81 12.88 29.79
CA LYS A 259 28.20 12.79 28.44
C LYS A 259 26.70 12.53 28.55
N GLU A 260 26.31 11.71 29.52
CA GLU A 260 24.95 11.33 29.86
C GLU A 260 24.10 12.56 30.21
N SER A 261 24.61 13.49 31.02
CA SER A 261 23.92 14.74 31.36
C SER A 261 23.94 15.76 30.23
N ILE A 262 25.01 15.84 29.41
CA ILE A 262 25.01 16.64 28.16
C ILE A 262 23.88 16.18 27.22
N LEU A 263 23.64 14.87 27.18
CA LEU A 263 22.58 14.26 26.38
C LEU A 263 21.19 14.48 26.98
N GLY A 264 21.02 14.31 28.30
CA GLY A 264 19.78 14.67 29.00
C GLY A 264 19.41 16.16 28.84
N PHE A 265 20.41 17.02 28.68
CA PHE A 265 20.22 18.47 28.52
C PHE A 265 19.43 18.85 27.26
N PHE A 266 19.49 18.09 26.15
CA PHE A 266 18.70 18.48 24.95
C PHE A 266 17.19 18.37 25.20
N ILE A 267 16.75 17.38 25.97
CA ILE A 267 15.34 17.25 26.37
C ILE A 267 14.97 18.37 27.34
N ALA A 268 15.83 18.64 28.34
CA ALA A 268 15.61 19.71 29.31
C ALA A 268 15.50 21.09 28.64
N ILE A 269 16.36 21.42 27.67
CA ILE A 269 16.30 22.71 26.98
C ILE A 269 15.13 22.82 26.01
N ALA A 270 14.65 21.71 25.42
CA ALA A 270 13.38 21.71 24.68
C ALA A 270 12.23 22.13 25.60
N LEU A 271 12.08 21.47 26.76
CA LEU A 271 10.99 21.72 27.72
C LEU A 271 11.08 23.14 28.31
N VAL A 272 12.27 23.60 28.71
CA VAL A 272 12.48 24.96 29.24
C VAL A 272 12.20 26.02 28.19
N THR A 273 12.64 25.83 26.94
CA THR A 273 12.36 26.77 25.83
C THR A 273 10.86 26.81 25.54
N THR A 274 10.23 25.63 25.40
CA THR A 274 8.79 25.51 25.11
C THR A 274 7.96 26.22 26.18
N GLY A 275 8.22 25.93 27.46
CA GLY A 275 7.50 26.54 28.59
C GLY A 275 7.75 28.05 28.70
N ALA A 276 8.99 28.51 28.59
CA ALA A 276 9.31 29.94 28.69
C ALA A 276 8.69 30.77 27.56
N LEU A 277 8.69 30.26 26.33
CA LEU A 277 8.11 30.97 25.18
C LEU A 277 6.58 30.89 25.17
N SER A 278 5.99 29.75 25.52
CA SER A 278 4.53 29.63 25.74
C SER A 278 4.01 30.58 26.82
N LEU A 279 4.73 30.74 27.94
CA LEU A 279 4.37 31.68 29.01
C LEU A 279 4.47 33.16 28.57
N LEU A 280 5.31 33.45 27.58
CA LEU A 280 5.41 34.78 26.95
C LEU A 280 4.43 34.96 25.78
N GLY A 281 3.66 33.94 25.40
CA GLY A 281 2.72 34.00 24.27
C GLY A 281 3.38 34.19 22.89
N VAL A 282 4.66 33.84 22.76
CA VAL A 282 5.42 33.87 21.50
C VAL A 282 5.56 32.46 20.91
N ASP A 283 6.03 32.33 19.66
CA ASP A 283 6.13 31.02 19.00
C ASP A 283 7.18 30.13 19.70
N ASP A 284 6.73 29.04 20.31
CA ASP A 284 7.54 28.14 21.13
C ASP A 284 8.27 27.06 20.30
N VAL A 285 7.64 26.63 19.22
CA VAL A 285 8.15 25.66 18.25
C VAL A 285 9.34 26.23 17.46
N LEU A 286 9.19 27.43 16.88
CA LEU A 286 10.24 28.15 16.17
C LEU A 286 11.44 28.42 17.10
N GLY A 287 11.16 28.80 18.33
CA GLY A 287 12.18 29.08 19.33
C GLY A 287 13.03 27.84 19.63
N CYS A 288 12.40 26.66 19.76
CA CYS A 288 13.11 25.39 19.90
C CYS A 288 14.01 25.07 18.69
N PHE A 289 13.53 25.26 17.46
CA PHE A 289 14.38 25.10 16.26
C PHE A 289 15.59 26.05 16.27
N VAL A 290 15.36 27.33 16.61
CA VAL A 290 16.42 28.35 16.66
C VAL A 290 17.43 28.05 17.77
N VAL A 291 17.00 27.59 18.95
CA VAL A 291 17.91 27.10 20.01
C VAL A 291 18.79 25.97 19.47
N GLY A 292 18.20 25.01 18.76
CA GLY A 292 18.91 23.86 18.18
C GLY A 292 19.96 24.27 17.14
N ALA A 293 19.57 25.14 16.22
CA ALA A 293 20.47 25.69 15.19
C ALA A 293 21.60 26.57 15.77
N ILE A 294 21.41 27.11 16.98
CA ILE A 294 22.43 27.86 17.71
C ILE A 294 23.33 26.93 18.52
N LEU A 295 22.83 25.80 19.05
CA LEU A 295 23.67 24.75 19.67
C LEU A 295 24.62 24.12 18.62
N SER A 296 24.13 23.83 17.42
CA SER A 296 24.94 23.27 16.30
C SER A 296 25.81 24.28 15.56
N TRP A 297 25.68 25.58 15.85
CA TRP A 297 26.31 26.67 15.09
C TRP A 297 27.84 26.57 14.96
N ASP A 298 28.51 26.00 15.97
CA ASP A 298 29.97 25.84 16.02
C ASP A 298 30.46 24.39 16.05
N ASP A 299 29.58 23.42 15.71
CA ASP A 299 29.88 21.98 15.52
C ASP A 299 30.25 21.19 16.80
N TRP A 300 30.45 21.85 17.95
CA TRP A 300 30.85 21.18 19.19
C TRP A 300 29.74 20.27 19.75
N PHE A 301 28.49 20.74 19.82
CA PHE A 301 27.41 19.95 20.42
C PHE A 301 27.11 18.68 19.60
N ASN A 302 27.15 18.79 18.27
CA ASN A 302 27.00 17.67 17.34
C ASN A 302 27.93 16.50 17.66
N ARG A 303 29.21 16.79 17.96
CA ARG A 303 30.23 15.76 18.24
C ARG A 303 30.03 15.06 19.58
N GLN A 304 29.39 15.71 20.55
CA GLN A 304 29.05 15.07 21.83
C GLN A 304 27.92 14.05 21.67
N ILE A 305 27.01 14.28 20.72
CA ILE A 305 25.85 13.40 20.48
C ILE A 305 26.07 12.40 19.32
N GLU A 306 27.09 12.59 18.48
CA GLU A 306 27.39 11.77 17.29
C GLU A 306 27.57 10.28 17.61
N GLU A 307 28.06 9.95 18.81
CA GLU A 307 28.22 8.57 19.31
C GLU A 307 26.96 7.98 19.96
N THR A 308 25.85 8.73 20.06
CA THR A 308 24.71 8.39 20.95
C THR A 308 23.35 8.28 20.23
N HIS A 309 22.89 7.04 20.04
CA HIS A 309 21.58 6.73 19.41
C HIS A 309 20.34 7.13 20.25
N ILE A 310 20.49 7.66 21.46
CA ILE A 310 19.37 7.97 22.37
C ILE A 310 18.41 9.01 21.77
N GLN A 311 18.90 9.94 20.95
CA GLN A 311 18.03 10.86 20.21
C GLN A 311 17.07 10.10 19.27
N GLU A 312 17.55 9.09 18.55
CA GLU A 312 16.73 8.27 17.64
C GLU A 312 15.74 7.37 18.38
N VAL A 313 16.12 6.87 19.56
CA VAL A 313 15.24 6.10 20.45
C VAL A 313 14.14 6.99 21.01
N LEU A 314 14.47 8.19 21.49
CA LEU A 314 13.48 9.15 22.00
C LEU A 314 12.53 9.62 20.89
N ASP A 315 13.07 9.94 19.70
CA ASP A 315 12.31 10.24 18.48
C ASP A 315 11.25 9.15 18.24
N ALA A 316 11.68 7.89 18.12
CA ALA A 316 10.78 6.77 17.85
C ALA A 316 9.70 6.58 18.93
N LEU A 317 10.08 6.61 20.22
CA LEU A 317 9.17 6.41 21.34
C LEU A 317 8.07 7.49 21.41
N ILE A 318 8.45 8.76 21.31
CA ILE A 318 7.52 9.90 21.37
C ILE A 318 6.59 9.89 20.14
N ASN A 319 7.16 9.68 18.95
CA ASN A 319 6.41 9.73 17.70
C ASN A 319 5.43 8.54 17.57
N MET A 320 5.84 7.32 17.93
CA MET A 320 4.94 6.17 17.99
C MET A 320 3.79 6.41 18.97
N SER A 321 4.09 6.92 20.17
CA SER A 321 3.08 7.24 21.19
C SER A 321 2.04 8.23 20.67
N PHE A 322 2.48 9.29 19.99
CA PHE A 322 1.59 10.28 19.39
C PHE A 322 0.70 9.68 18.30
N PHE A 323 1.25 8.89 17.37
CA PHE A 323 0.45 8.33 16.27
C PHE A 323 -0.55 7.25 16.70
N ILE A 324 -0.30 6.53 17.80
CA ILE A 324 -1.30 5.64 18.42
C ILE A 324 -2.51 6.48 18.89
N VAL A 325 -2.26 7.56 19.64
CA VAL A 325 -3.33 8.45 20.13
C VAL A 325 -4.06 9.10 18.96
N PHE A 326 -3.34 9.64 17.97
CA PHE A 326 -3.95 10.17 16.74
C PHE A 326 -4.86 9.15 16.04
N GLY A 327 -4.41 7.90 15.87
CA GLY A 327 -5.22 6.84 15.26
C GLY A 327 -6.55 6.57 15.97
N THR A 328 -6.61 6.79 17.28
CA THR A 328 -7.84 6.62 18.10
C THR A 328 -8.81 7.80 17.95
N LEU A 329 -8.31 8.98 17.57
CA LEU A 329 -9.06 10.24 17.47
C LEU A 329 -9.71 10.48 16.10
N ILE A 330 -9.44 9.63 15.10
CA ILE A 330 -9.95 9.83 13.74
C ILE A 330 -11.47 9.70 13.73
N PRO A 331 -12.23 10.75 13.33
CA PRO A 331 -13.68 10.79 13.50
C PRO A 331 -14.41 10.04 12.37
N TRP A 332 -14.24 8.72 12.32
CA TRP A 332 -14.69 7.86 11.20
C TRP A 332 -16.18 8.02 10.82
N HIS A 333 -17.05 8.23 11.82
CA HIS A 333 -18.49 8.47 11.61
C HIS A 333 -18.79 9.74 10.80
N GLU A 334 -17.86 10.70 10.71
CA GLU A 334 -18.11 11.97 10.01
C GLU A 334 -17.85 11.89 8.50
N TYR A 335 -17.11 10.87 8.04
CA TYR A 335 -16.82 10.64 6.63
C TYR A 335 -17.83 9.72 5.92
N THR A 336 -18.71 9.04 6.67
CA THR A 336 -19.69 8.08 6.12
C THR A 336 -20.86 8.74 5.40
N ALA A 337 -21.12 10.03 5.67
CA ALA A 337 -22.13 10.80 4.98
C ALA A 337 -21.79 10.95 3.49
N VAL A 338 -22.67 10.45 2.60
CA VAL A 338 -22.49 10.52 1.14
C VAL A 338 -22.60 11.97 0.64
N GLU A 339 -23.51 12.73 1.24
CA GLU A 339 -23.74 14.15 1.00
C GLU A 339 -23.29 14.97 2.22
N GLY A 340 -22.59 16.07 1.97
CA GLY A 340 -22.05 16.95 3.01
C GLY A 340 -20.62 17.42 2.70
N VAL A 341 -20.10 18.29 3.57
CA VAL A 341 -18.75 18.87 3.48
C VAL A 341 -17.65 17.80 3.63
N LEU A 342 -17.89 16.82 4.50
CA LEU A 342 -16.90 15.84 4.98
C LEU A 342 -16.93 14.49 4.24
N SER A 343 -17.71 14.35 3.17
CA SER A 343 -17.91 13.05 2.50
C SER A 343 -16.58 12.45 1.99
N ILE A 344 -16.40 11.15 2.18
CA ILE A 344 -15.11 10.49 1.95
C ILE A 344 -14.52 10.70 0.54
N TRP A 345 -15.37 10.84 -0.49
CA TRP A 345 -14.90 11.11 -1.86
C TRP A 345 -14.34 12.52 -2.02
N ARG A 346 -14.90 13.53 -1.33
CA ARG A 346 -14.36 14.89 -1.27
C ARG A 346 -13.00 14.89 -0.57
N MET A 347 -12.90 14.19 0.55
CA MET A 347 -11.65 14.07 1.30
C MET A 347 -10.55 13.40 0.44
N ILE A 348 -10.86 12.33 -0.29
CA ILE A 348 -9.93 11.68 -1.23
C ILE A 348 -9.49 12.64 -2.35
N LEU A 349 -10.41 13.42 -2.94
CA LEU A 349 -10.07 14.39 -3.98
C LEU A 349 -9.17 15.53 -3.46
N VAL A 350 -9.43 16.06 -2.25
CA VAL A 350 -8.53 17.03 -1.62
C VAL A 350 -7.16 16.41 -1.38
N ALA A 351 -7.07 15.20 -0.81
CA ALA A 351 -5.79 14.53 -0.59
C ALA A 351 -4.98 14.33 -1.89
N LEU A 352 -5.63 13.91 -2.98
CA LEU A 352 -4.99 13.78 -4.30
C LEU A 352 -4.52 15.15 -4.84
N TRP A 353 -5.31 16.21 -4.66
CA TRP A 353 -4.93 17.57 -5.03
C TRP A 353 -3.73 18.06 -4.21
N LEU A 354 -3.71 17.83 -2.89
CA LEU A 354 -2.62 18.26 -2.01
C LEU A 354 -1.29 17.54 -2.28
N VAL A 355 -1.34 16.32 -2.80
CA VAL A 355 -0.15 15.53 -3.18
C VAL A 355 0.39 15.97 -4.55
N LEU A 356 -0.49 16.20 -5.52
CA LEU A 356 -0.08 16.49 -6.90
C LEU A 356 0.22 17.97 -7.16
N LEU A 357 -0.54 18.89 -6.55
CA LEU A 357 -0.59 20.31 -6.95
C LEU A 357 -0.11 21.30 -5.88
N ARG A 358 -0.11 20.94 -4.59
CA ARG A 358 0.26 21.87 -3.49
C ARG A 358 1.72 22.32 -3.55
N ARG A 359 2.66 21.40 -3.82
CA ARG A 359 4.11 21.62 -3.63
C ARG A 359 4.93 21.35 -4.88
N LEU A 360 4.70 20.22 -5.56
CA LEU A 360 5.51 19.82 -6.72
C LEU A 360 5.58 20.87 -7.84
N PRO A 361 4.47 21.55 -8.26
CA PRO A 361 4.53 22.54 -9.35
C PRO A 361 5.40 23.75 -8.99
N ILE A 362 5.26 24.29 -7.77
CA ILE A 362 6.00 25.49 -7.35
C ILE A 362 7.47 25.19 -7.07
N VAL A 363 7.80 24.02 -6.50
CA VAL A 363 9.21 23.61 -6.30
C VAL A 363 9.92 23.39 -7.64
N VAL A 364 9.23 22.84 -8.65
CA VAL A 364 9.77 22.75 -10.02
C VAL A 364 9.95 24.15 -10.62
N LEU A 365 8.95 25.03 -10.52
CA LEU A 365 9.00 26.38 -11.08
C LEU A 365 10.10 27.25 -10.45
N LEU A 366 10.25 27.20 -9.13
CA LEU A 366 11.23 28.01 -8.39
C LEU A 366 12.61 27.37 -8.25
N SER A 367 12.80 26.14 -8.76
CA SER A 367 14.06 25.37 -8.66
C SER A 367 15.31 26.15 -9.05
N ARG A 368 15.21 27.04 -10.06
CA ARG A 368 16.31 27.88 -10.55
C ARG A 368 16.87 28.83 -9.48
N TRP A 369 16.12 29.14 -8.43
CA TRP A 369 16.54 30.01 -7.33
C TRP A 369 16.95 29.24 -6.05
N MET A 370 16.95 27.91 -6.07
CA MET A 370 17.31 27.05 -4.92
C MET A 370 18.66 26.33 -5.16
N PRO A 371 19.82 26.97 -4.89
CA PRO A 371 21.14 26.44 -5.24
C PRO A 371 21.50 25.11 -4.58
N ALA A 372 20.82 24.71 -3.49
CA ALA A 372 20.94 23.38 -2.90
C ALA A 372 20.53 22.26 -3.88
N LEU A 373 19.53 22.47 -4.74
CA LEU A 373 18.95 21.45 -5.60
C LEU A 373 19.64 21.44 -6.97
N LYS A 374 20.58 20.51 -7.14
CA LYS A 374 21.51 20.51 -8.28
C LYS A 374 20.96 19.81 -9.52
N ASN A 375 20.02 18.87 -9.31
CA ASN A 375 19.54 17.97 -10.35
C ASN A 375 18.00 17.93 -10.39
N GLN A 376 17.43 17.71 -11.57
CA GLN A 376 15.97 17.56 -11.75
C GLN A 376 15.35 16.44 -10.90
N LYS A 377 16.13 15.40 -10.54
CA LYS A 377 15.72 14.36 -9.59
C LYS A 377 15.59 14.88 -8.15
N GLU A 378 16.50 15.77 -7.73
CA GLU A 378 16.48 16.40 -6.40
C GLU A 378 15.33 17.41 -6.31
N VAL A 379 15.08 18.15 -7.39
CA VAL A 379 13.92 19.04 -7.54
C VAL A 379 12.60 18.26 -7.47
N PHE A 380 12.45 17.17 -8.24
CA PHE A 380 11.25 16.34 -8.18
C PHE A 380 11.06 15.70 -6.79
N PHE A 381 12.13 15.17 -6.19
CA PHE A 381 12.05 14.61 -4.84
C PHE A 381 11.65 15.66 -3.81
N CYS A 382 12.30 16.82 -3.79
CA CYS A 382 11.96 17.94 -2.90
C CYS A 382 10.52 18.45 -3.14
N GLY A 383 10.02 18.42 -4.38
CA GLY A 383 8.66 18.85 -4.72
C GLY A 383 7.57 17.84 -4.34
N TRP A 384 7.85 16.54 -4.47
CA TRP A 384 6.99 15.45 -4.00
C TRP A 384 6.97 15.37 -2.46
N PHE A 385 8.12 15.59 -1.83
CA PHE A 385 8.32 15.37 -0.41
C PHE A 385 7.82 16.55 0.43
N GLY A 386 6.57 16.47 0.92
CA GLY A 386 6.00 17.45 1.85
C GLY A 386 4.98 16.81 2.78
N PRO A 387 5.41 15.96 3.73
CA PRO A 387 4.48 15.29 4.63
C PRO A 387 3.73 16.27 5.54
N ILE A 388 2.43 16.02 5.71
CA ILE A 388 1.55 16.64 6.69
C ILE A 388 1.45 15.67 7.88
N GLY A 389 1.61 16.16 9.11
CA GLY A 389 1.68 15.33 10.32
C GLY A 389 1.27 16.06 11.59
N VAL A 390 2.11 15.98 12.63
CA VAL A 390 1.85 16.48 13.98
C VAL A 390 1.63 18.01 13.98
N GLY A 391 2.45 18.76 13.23
CA GLY A 391 2.32 20.21 13.06
C GLY A 391 0.91 20.68 12.69
N ALA A 392 0.23 19.94 11.81
CA ALA A 392 -1.12 20.27 11.38
C ALA A 392 -2.18 20.07 12.48
N LEU A 393 -1.99 19.09 13.37
CA LEU A 393 -2.89 18.82 14.49
C LEU A 393 -2.70 19.86 15.62
N PHE A 394 -1.46 20.26 15.89
CA PHE A 394 -1.14 21.39 16.78
C PHE A 394 -1.82 22.68 16.32
N TYR A 395 -1.64 23.07 15.06
CA TYR A 395 -2.31 24.26 14.51
C TYR A 395 -3.84 24.13 14.45
N CYS A 396 -4.36 22.93 14.22
CA CYS A 396 -5.79 22.67 14.32
C CYS A 396 -6.32 22.91 15.75
N MET A 397 -5.59 22.47 16.77
CA MET A 397 -6.00 22.68 18.17
C MET A 397 -5.80 24.13 18.63
N ILE A 398 -4.78 24.85 18.15
CA ILE A 398 -4.67 26.30 18.31
C ILE A 398 -5.89 27.01 17.71
N ALA A 399 -6.31 26.61 16.50
CA ALA A 399 -7.46 27.20 15.83
C ALA A 399 -8.77 26.92 16.59
N VAL A 400 -8.98 25.72 17.13
CA VAL A 400 -10.16 25.39 17.95
C VAL A 400 -10.13 26.11 19.30
N ILE A 401 -9.02 26.03 20.05
CA ILE A 401 -8.96 26.44 21.46
C ILE A 401 -8.68 27.93 21.61
N TYR A 402 -7.63 28.46 20.99
CA TYR A 402 -7.25 29.87 21.14
C TYR A 402 -7.99 30.77 20.15
N LEU A 403 -8.17 30.32 18.91
CA LEU A 403 -8.88 31.12 17.89
C LEU A 403 -10.39 30.88 17.89
N GLN A 404 -10.93 29.93 18.67
CA GLN A 404 -12.38 29.69 18.79
C GLN A 404 -13.03 29.50 17.42
N ILE A 405 -12.46 28.60 16.61
CA ILE A 405 -12.99 28.15 15.32
C ILE A 405 -13.72 26.82 15.52
N ASP A 406 -14.86 26.64 14.86
CA ASP A 406 -15.67 25.44 14.97
C ASP A 406 -14.86 24.17 14.63
N TYR A 407 -14.82 23.22 15.58
CA TYR A 407 -14.15 21.92 15.43
C TYR A 407 -14.61 21.17 14.17
N LYS A 408 -15.85 21.38 13.73
CA LYS A 408 -16.41 20.85 12.48
C LYS A 408 -16.69 22.01 11.52
N PRO A 409 -16.24 21.94 10.25
CA PRO A 409 -15.55 20.84 9.58
C PRO A 409 -14.01 20.81 9.77
N LEU A 410 -13.42 21.69 10.57
CA LEU A 410 -11.97 21.90 10.68
C LEU A 410 -11.17 20.62 10.99
N PHE A 411 -11.39 20.00 12.15
CA PHE A 411 -10.58 18.85 12.60
C PHE A 411 -10.75 17.62 11.71
N PRO A 412 -11.96 17.20 11.29
CA PRO A 412 -12.09 16.06 10.37
C PRO A 412 -11.33 16.25 9.04
N ILE A 413 -11.33 17.46 8.45
CA ILE A 413 -10.54 17.70 7.23
C ILE A 413 -9.04 17.57 7.52
N VAL A 414 -8.55 18.17 8.62
CA VAL A 414 -7.12 18.08 8.98
C VAL A 414 -6.71 16.64 9.28
N ALA A 415 -7.47 15.91 10.10
CA ALA A 415 -7.22 14.52 10.45
C ALA A 415 -7.20 13.61 9.21
N PHE A 416 -8.11 13.78 8.25
CA PHE A 416 -8.08 13.01 7.01
C PHE A 416 -6.85 13.33 6.14
N MET A 417 -6.41 14.59 6.07
CA MET A 417 -5.20 14.95 5.32
C MET A 417 -3.93 14.42 5.98
N VAL A 418 -3.85 14.42 7.31
CA VAL A 418 -2.76 13.80 8.08
C VAL A 418 -2.74 12.28 7.84
N LEU A 419 -3.88 11.58 7.98
CA LEU A 419 -3.99 10.15 7.67
C LEU A 419 -3.54 9.84 6.23
N SER A 420 -4.03 10.61 5.26
CA SER A 420 -3.68 10.46 3.84
C SER A 420 -2.19 10.68 3.60
N SER A 421 -1.60 11.67 4.27
CA SER A 421 -0.16 11.95 4.21
C SER A 421 0.67 10.80 4.78
N ILE A 422 0.30 10.26 5.95
CA ILE A 422 0.97 9.13 6.59
C ILE A 422 0.97 7.91 5.65
N VAL A 423 -0.18 7.58 5.06
CA VAL A 423 -0.33 6.45 4.13
C VAL A 423 0.49 6.66 2.85
N LEU A 424 0.42 7.86 2.24
CA LEU A 424 1.04 8.11 0.94
C LEU A 424 2.56 8.32 1.05
N HIS A 425 3.05 9.12 2.00
CA HIS A 425 4.49 9.31 2.20
C HIS A 425 5.12 8.07 2.86
N GLY A 426 4.49 7.51 3.89
CA GLY A 426 4.96 6.31 4.60
C GLY A 426 4.94 5.03 3.76
N GLY A 427 4.04 4.93 2.77
CA GLY A 427 4.02 3.86 1.78
C GLY A 427 4.89 4.12 0.54
N SER A 428 5.25 5.38 0.24
CA SER A 428 6.08 5.71 -0.94
C SER A 428 7.44 5.03 -0.91
N VAL A 429 8.07 4.91 0.27
CA VAL A 429 9.41 4.29 0.41
C VAL A 429 9.40 2.83 -0.03
N SER A 430 8.40 2.04 0.40
CA SER A 430 8.19 0.67 -0.07
C SER A 430 8.05 0.59 -1.59
N LEU A 431 7.29 1.50 -2.20
CA LEU A 431 7.08 1.53 -3.65
C LEU A 431 8.37 1.88 -4.41
N PHE A 432 9.18 2.81 -3.89
CA PHE A 432 10.46 3.19 -4.49
C PHE A 432 11.53 2.09 -4.37
N GLU A 433 11.73 1.45 -3.20
CA GLU A 433 12.77 0.42 -3.06
C GLU A 433 12.43 -0.89 -3.80
N ILE A 434 11.14 -1.21 -3.97
CA ILE A 434 10.69 -2.28 -4.90
C ILE A 434 11.12 -1.96 -6.35
N GLY A 435 11.22 -0.67 -6.71
CA GLY A 435 11.77 -0.22 -7.99
C GLY A 435 13.31 -0.25 -8.05
N ILE A 436 14.01 0.27 -7.04
CA ILE A 436 15.46 0.44 -7.06
C ILE A 436 16.21 -0.87 -6.78
N THR A 437 15.72 -1.71 -5.87
CA THR A 437 16.28 -3.07 -5.65
C THR A 437 16.22 -3.91 -6.93
N ARG A 438 15.11 -3.82 -7.68
CA ARG A 438 15.00 -4.42 -9.03
C ARG A 438 16.10 -3.95 -9.98
N HIS A 439 16.50 -2.67 -9.92
CA HIS A 439 17.57 -2.11 -10.75
C HIS A 439 18.97 -2.52 -10.28
N SER A 440 19.23 -2.48 -8.97
CA SER A 440 20.55 -2.81 -8.39
C SER A 440 20.88 -4.31 -8.52
N THR A 441 19.95 -5.21 -8.19
CA THR A 441 20.18 -6.66 -8.41
C THR A 441 20.34 -6.97 -9.90
N TRP A 442 19.64 -6.27 -10.79
CA TRP A 442 19.85 -6.41 -12.23
C TRP A 442 21.24 -5.94 -12.69
N GLN A 443 21.74 -4.80 -12.19
CA GLN A 443 23.10 -4.32 -12.50
C GLN A 443 24.19 -5.27 -11.95
N ASN A 444 24.06 -5.73 -10.71
CA ASN A 444 25.06 -6.62 -10.11
C ASN A 444 25.10 -7.99 -10.81
N ASN A 445 23.93 -8.55 -11.17
CA ASN A 445 23.86 -9.79 -11.95
C ASN A 445 24.44 -9.60 -13.36
N ARG A 446 24.25 -8.43 -13.99
CA ARG A 446 24.89 -8.09 -15.27
C ARG A 446 26.41 -8.01 -15.13
N LEU A 447 26.92 -7.36 -14.09
CA LEU A 447 28.37 -7.23 -13.87
C LEU A 447 29.00 -8.61 -13.60
N ALA A 448 28.36 -9.44 -12.76
CA ALA A 448 28.77 -10.82 -12.51
C ALA A 448 28.75 -11.68 -13.78
N ALA A 449 27.74 -11.52 -14.65
CA ALA A 449 27.71 -12.21 -15.94
C ALA A 449 28.82 -11.75 -16.90
N GLN A 450 29.16 -10.46 -16.91
CA GLN A 450 30.28 -9.93 -17.72
C GLN A 450 31.66 -10.36 -17.19
N ILE A 451 31.82 -10.49 -15.87
CA ILE A 451 33.02 -11.05 -15.25
C ILE A 451 33.12 -12.55 -15.57
N ALA A 452 32.02 -13.30 -15.46
CA ALA A 452 31.98 -14.72 -15.82
C ALA A 452 32.33 -14.95 -17.31
N SER A 453 31.79 -14.16 -18.23
CA SER A 453 32.14 -14.28 -19.65
C SER A 453 33.61 -13.91 -19.91
N ALA A 454 34.15 -12.88 -19.26
CA ALA A 454 35.56 -12.52 -19.40
C ALA A 454 36.51 -13.59 -18.81
N MET A 455 36.12 -14.26 -17.72
CA MET A 455 36.85 -15.41 -17.18
C MET A 455 36.77 -16.62 -18.11
N GLN A 456 35.63 -16.86 -18.77
CA GLN A 456 35.52 -17.89 -19.81
C GLN A 456 36.33 -17.56 -21.07
N GLU A 457 36.44 -16.29 -21.48
CA GLU A 457 37.34 -15.88 -22.57
C GLU A 457 38.82 -16.08 -22.20
N GLN A 458 39.23 -15.77 -20.97
CA GLN A 458 40.59 -16.04 -20.50
C GLN A 458 40.90 -17.55 -20.40
N GLN A 459 39.96 -18.36 -19.90
CA GLN A 459 40.10 -19.82 -19.89
C GLN A 459 40.10 -20.41 -21.31
N GLY A 460 39.29 -19.86 -22.23
CA GLY A 460 39.29 -20.25 -23.65
C GLY A 460 40.63 -19.97 -24.34
N ASN A 461 41.23 -18.80 -24.12
CA ASN A 461 42.55 -18.46 -24.66
C ASN A 461 43.72 -19.18 -23.94
N GLN A 462 43.50 -19.78 -22.77
CA GLN A 462 44.50 -20.64 -22.10
C GLN A 462 44.34 -22.14 -22.40
N GLY A 463 43.45 -22.51 -23.34
CA GLY A 463 43.15 -23.89 -23.74
C GLY A 463 44.27 -24.68 -24.42
N ASN A 464 45.54 -24.34 -24.20
CA ASN A 464 46.70 -25.09 -24.73
C ASN A 464 47.94 -25.08 -23.81
N GLN A 465 47.79 -24.85 -22.50
CA GLN A 465 48.84 -25.10 -21.49
C GLN A 465 48.27 -25.78 -20.24
N VAL A 466 48.70 -27.01 -19.97
CA VAL A 466 48.33 -27.74 -18.75
C VAL A 466 49.30 -27.34 -17.63
N VAL A 467 48.79 -26.58 -16.65
CA VAL A 467 49.57 -26.18 -15.47
C VAL A 467 49.37 -27.20 -14.35
N ILE A 468 50.41 -27.97 -14.03
CA ILE A 468 50.54 -28.74 -12.79
C ILE A 468 51.81 -28.25 -12.10
N GLY A 469 51.70 -27.78 -10.85
CA GLY A 469 52.85 -27.33 -10.06
C GLY A 469 53.49 -25.99 -10.47
N GLY A 470 52.98 -25.30 -11.51
CA GLY A 470 53.39 -23.92 -11.83
C GLY A 470 54.57 -23.75 -12.79
N LEU A 471 54.92 -24.78 -13.57
CA LEU A 471 55.88 -24.67 -14.68
C LEU A 471 55.30 -25.19 -16.00
N VAL A 472 55.83 -24.73 -17.13
CA VAL A 472 55.34 -25.06 -18.49
C VAL A 472 56.51 -25.46 -19.38
N ILE A 473 56.36 -26.58 -20.12
CA ILE A 473 57.36 -27.10 -21.08
C ILE A 473 56.60 -27.63 -22.32
N PRO A 474 57.03 -27.32 -23.56
CA PRO A 474 56.45 -27.87 -24.78
C PRO A 474 57.21 -29.13 -25.27
N SER A 475 56.51 -30.16 -25.75
CA SER A 475 57.14 -31.34 -26.37
C SER A 475 56.25 -32.10 -27.37
N ASN A 476 56.77 -32.37 -28.57
CA ASN A 476 56.21 -33.30 -29.55
C ASN A 476 57.04 -34.60 -29.53
N VAL A 477 56.59 -35.65 -28.81
CA VAL A 477 57.19 -37.00 -28.87
C VAL A 477 56.11 -38.09 -28.65
N THR A 478 56.26 -39.23 -29.32
CA THR A 478 55.51 -40.50 -29.16
C THR A 478 56.52 -41.67 -29.26
N PRO A 479 56.23 -42.96 -28.90
CA PRO A 479 55.02 -43.56 -28.29
C PRO A 479 55.34 -44.52 -27.09
N ALA A 480 54.42 -45.44 -26.74
CA ALA A 480 54.64 -46.72 -25.99
C ALA A 480 54.86 -46.62 -24.45
N THR A 481 54.55 -47.60 -23.56
CA THR A 481 53.97 -48.98 -23.67
C THR A 481 53.46 -49.50 -22.29
N VAL A 482 52.36 -50.30 -22.28
CA VAL A 482 52.07 -51.56 -21.48
C VAL A 482 52.23 -51.59 -19.94
N GLU A 483 51.42 -52.29 -19.10
CA GLU A 483 50.19 -53.13 -19.27
C GLU A 483 48.98 -52.40 -18.55
N SER A 484 48.00 -52.93 -17.78
CA SER A 484 47.64 -54.30 -17.36
C SER A 484 46.14 -54.58 -17.15
N ARG A 485 45.75 -55.87 -17.27
CA ARG A 485 44.68 -56.66 -16.58
C ARG A 485 43.49 -55.97 -15.86
N SER A 486 42.25 -56.49 -15.91
CA SER A 486 41.71 -57.74 -16.51
C SER A 486 40.19 -57.67 -16.77
N VAL A 487 39.66 -58.58 -17.60
CA VAL A 487 38.25 -58.69 -18.08
C VAL A 487 37.83 -60.19 -18.06
N ILE A 488 36.59 -60.55 -18.52
CA ILE A 488 36.06 -61.91 -18.87
C ILE A 488 35.41 -62.66 -17.65
N GLU A 489 34.20 -63.30 -17.66
CA GLU A 489 33.14 -63.55 -18.68
C GLU A 489 31.69 -63.67 -18.08
N ILE A 490 30.69 -64.29 -18.77
CA ILE A 490 29.22 -64.21 -18.47
C ILE A 490 28.44 -65.54 -18.77
N PRO A 491 27.59 -66.08 -17.85
CA PRO A 491 26.37 -66.79 -18.28
C PRO A 491 25.10 -66.77 -17.37
N GLN A 492 23.92 -66.59 -18.00
CA GLN A 492 22.62 -67.32 -17.85
C GLN A 492 21.81 -67.52 -16.52
N SER A 493 20.48 -67.32 -16.65
CA SER A 493 19.33 -68.06 -16.01
C SER A 493 19.05 -67.84 -14.49
N LYS A 494 17.91 -68.20 -13.86
CA LYS A 494 16.56 -68.74 -14.26
C LYS A 494 15.50 -68.42 -13.15
N GLU A 495 14.24 -68.83 -13.38
CA GLU A 495 13.15 -69.30 -12.46
C GLU A 495 13.38 -69.37 -10.91
N ASP A 496 12.38 -69.29 -9.99
CA ASP A 496 10.90 -69.37 -10.14
C ASP A 496 10.07 -68.85 -8.92
N GLN A 497 8.74 -68.66 -9.14
CA GLN A 497 7.59 -68.74 -8.17
C GLN A 497 7.55 -67.81 -6.91
N ALA A 498 6.40 -67.51 -6.28
CA ALA A 498 5.04 -68.06 -6.35
C ALA A 498 3.88 -67.00 -6.34
N ASN A 499 2.64 -67.46 -6.50
CA ASN A 499 1.35 -66.74 -6.64
C ASN A 499 0.42 -67.07 -5.41
N PRO A 500 -0.93 -66.87 -5.34
CA PRO A 500 -1.90 -66.18 -6.21
C PRO A 500 -3.02 -65.33 -5.54
N GLY A 501 -3.80 -64.61 -6.36
CA GLY A 501 -5.21 -64.23 -6.09
C GLY A 501 -5.49 -62.72 -5.93
N ARG A 502 -6.68 -62.19 -6.31
CA ARG A 502 -7.85 -62.87 -6.91
C ARG A 502 -8.80 -61.90 -7.67
N ASP A 503 -9.28 -62.39 -8.83
CA ASP A 503 -10.60 -62.23 -9.48
C ASP A 503 -11.29 -60.86 -9.74
N SER A 504 -12.09 -60.88 -10.81
CA SER A 504 -12.89 -59.78 -11.37
C SER A 504 -14.39 -60.14 -11.40
N GLY A 505 -15.28 -59.15 -11.53
CA GLY A 505 -16.73 -59.36 -11.75
C GLY A 505 -17.39 -58.16 -12.43
N GLN A 506 -18.42 -58.39 -13.26
CA GLN A 506 -19.03 -57.38 -14.12
C GLN A 506 -20.51 -57.71 -14.43
N ILE A 507 -21.31 -56.66 -14.68
CA ILE A 507 -22.48 -56.62 -15.60
C ILE A 507 -23.85 -57.19 -15.12
N ASP A 508 -24.94 -56.58 -15.65
CA ASP A 508 -26.37 -56.99 -15.72
C ASP A 508 -27.25 -57.01 -14.43
N GLN A 509 -28.58 -56.76 -14.46
CA GLN A 509 -29.51 -56.19 -15.47
C GLN A 509 -30.82 -55.65 -14.82
N ASP A 510 -31.61 -54.85 -15.59
CA ASP A 510 -33.09 -54.68 -15.64
C ASP A 510 -33.98 -54.68 -14.36
N CYS A 511 -35.07 -53.88 -14.26
CA CYS A 511 -36.33 -54.09 -14.99
C CYS A 511 -37.36 -52.92 -14.87
N VAL A 512 -38.59 -53.13 -15.38
CA VAL A 512 -39.61 -52.11 -15.74
C VAL A 512 -40.97 -52.33 -15.03
N SER A 513 -41.77 -51.27 -14.78
CA SER A 513 -43.27 -51.31 -14.91
C SER A 513 -43.96 -49.96 -14.66
N GLU A 514 -45.21 -49.85 -15.15
CA GLU A 514 -46.05 -48.64 -15.15
C GLU A 514 -47.09 -48.59 -14.01
N ARG A 515 -47.71 -47.41 -13.81
CA ARG A 515 -49.19 -47.34 -13.72
C ARG A 515 -49.78 -45.95 -13.99
N LYS A 516 -50.97 -45.91 -14.61
CA LYS A 516 -51.88 -44.75 -14.66
C LYS A 516 -52.98 -44.88 -13.59
N GLY A 517 -53.58 -43.76 -13.20
CA GLY A 517 -54.81 -43.74 -12.40
C GLY A 517 -55.28 -42.31 -12.12
N GLU A 518 -56.53 -41.99 -12.43
CA GLU A 518 -57.15 -40.70 -12.11
C GLU A 518 -57.80 -40.72 -10.72
N GLY A 519 -57.89 -39.57 -10.06
CA GLY A 519 -58.62 -39.43 -8.80
C GLY A 519 -58.39 -38.08 -8.13
N VAL A 520 -59.44 -37.27 -8.02
CA VAL A 520 -59.42 -36.03 -7.24
C VAL A 520 -59.98 -36.31 -5.84
N PRO A 521 -59.18 -36.09 -4.79
CA PRO A 521 -59.72 -35.60 -3.54
C PRO A 521 -58.92 -34.43 -2.96
N THR A 522 -59.68 -33.40 -2.60
CA THR A 522 -59.43 -32.37 -1.56
C THR A 522 -58.20 -32.54 -0.65
N GLY A 523 -57.40 -31.47 -0.53
CA GLY A 523 -56.74 -31.13 0.75
C GLY A 523 -55.34 -31.67 1.02
N ARG A 524 -54.38 -31.43 0.12
CA ARG A 524 -52.94 -31.38 0.44
C ARG A 524 -52.25 -30.29 -0.37
N GLU A 525 -51.36 -29.53 0.27
CA GLU A 525 -50.58 -28.48 -0.38
C GLU A 525 -49.59 -29.08 -1.38
N SER A 526 -49.46 -28.46 -2.55
CA SER A 526 -48.67 -29.01 -3.66
C SER A 526 -47.18 -28.78 -3.48
N GLY A 527 -46.40 -29.87 -3.46
CA GLY A 527 -44.94 -29.83 -3.40
C GLY A 527 -44.33 -29.35 -4.72
N ALA A 528 -44.37 -28.04 -4.97
CA ALA A 528 -43.59 -27.41 -6.01
C ALA A 528 -42.10 -27.44 -5.65
N THR A 529 -41.27 -27.98 -6.56
CA THR A 529 -39.81 -27.96 -6.43
C THR A 529 -39.30 -26.53 -6.60
N TRP A 530 -38.57 -26.02 -5.61
CA TRP A 530 -38.00 -24.66 -5.64
C TRP A 530 -37.01 -24.49 -6.81
N ASP A 531 -37.23 -23.46 -7.63
CA ASP A 531 -36.40 -23.13 -8.78
C ASP A 531 -35.74 -21.75 -8.58
N ALA A 532 -34.41 -21.76 -8.47
CA ALA A 532 -33.61 -20.57 -8.22
C ALA A 532 -33.81 -19.46 -9.28
N ARG A 533 -34.18 -19.81 -10.52
CA ARG A 533 -34.40 -18.87 -11.63
C ARG A 533 -35.52 -17.86 -11.38
N PHE A 534 -36.46 -18.19 -10.50
CA PHE A 534 -37.60 -17.34 -10.13
C PHE A 534 -37.48 -16.74 -8.71
N SER A 535 -36.37 -16.99 -8.01
CA SER A 535 -36.13 -16.55 -6.63
C SER A 535 -35.76 -15.06 -6.48
N GLY A 536 -36.11 -14.20 -7.44
CA GLY A 536 -35.66 -12.80 -7.49
C GLY A 536 -36.60 -11.89 -8.28
N SER A 537 -36.38 -10.57 -8.21
CA SER A 537 -37.24 -9.54 -8.81
C SER A 537 -37.24 -9.51 -10.34
N VAL A 538 -36.31 -10.20 -10.99
CA VAL A 538 -36.28 -10.43 -12.44
C VAL A 538 -36.11 -11.93 -12.68
N PRO A 539 -37.01 -12.61 -13.42
CA PRO A 539 -36.83 -14.01 -13.79
C PRO A 539 -35.55 -14.22 -14.62
N HIS A 540 -34.79 -15.26 -14.30
CA HIS A 540 -33.61 -15.64 -15.06
C HIS A 540 -34.00 -16.50 -16.28
N ASP A 541 -34.51 -15.82 -17.30
CA ASP A 541 -34.90 -16.38 -18.59
C ASP A 541 -33.75 -16.33 -19.62
N THR A 542 -34.03 -16.74 -20.86
CA THR A 542 -33.05 -16.64 -21.96
C THR A 542 -32.60 -15.19 -22.19
N SER A 543 -33.49 -14.19 -22.02
CA SER A 543 -33.14 -12.77 -22.12
C SER A 543 -32.14 -12.34 -21.05
N TYR A 544 -32.34 -12.76 -19.79
CA TYR A 544 -31.40 -12.54 -18.68
C TYR A 544 -30.01 -13.12 -19.00
N TYR A 545 -29.93 -14.39 -19.38
CA TYR A 545 -28.65 -15.03 -19.66
C TYR A 545 -27.94 -14.42 -20.87
N THR A 546 -28.66 -14.09 -21.96
CA THR A 546 -28.08 -13.39 -23.12
C THR A 546 -27.57 -11.99 -22.74
N LYS A 547 -28.28 -11.23 -21.90
CA LYS A 547 -27.78 -9.95 -21.37
C LYS A 547 -26.51 -10.13 -20.53
N CYS A 548 -26.43 -11.14 -19.68
CA CYS A 548 -25.22 -11.46 -18.92
C CYS A 548 -24.04 -11.90 -19.82
N MET A 549 -24.31 -12.67 -20.88
CA MET A 549 -23.31 -13.00 -21.92
C MET A 549 -22.77 -11.74 -22.63
N LEU A 550 -23.65 -10.83 -23.06
CA LEU A 550 -23.25 -9.57 -23.73
C LEU A 550 -22.52 -8.61 -22.78
N GLY A 551 -22.94 -8.52 -21.52
CA GLY A 551 -22.21 -7.77 -20.49
C GLY A 551 -20.81 -8.33 -20.26
N GLY A 552 -20.66 -9.66 -20.27
CA GLY A 552 -19.38 -10.35 -20.17
C GLY A 552 -18.44 -10.06 -21.35
N VAL A 553 -18.97 -10.06 -22.58
CA VAL A 553 -18.25 -9.65 -23.80
C VAL A 553 -17.65 -8.26 -23.64
N LEU A 554 -18.46 -7.27 -23.25
CA LEU A 554 -18.02 -5.89 -23.09
C LEU A 554 -17.00 -5.76 -21.94
N ALA A 555 -17.31 -6.34 -20.78
CA ALA A 555 -16.46 -6.27 -19.59
C ALA A 555 -15.05 -6.81 -19.84
N CYS A 556 -14.92 -8.04 -20.37
CA CYS A 556 -13.60 -8.62 -20.61
C CYS A 556 -12.95 -8.13 -21.91
N GLY A 557 -13.69 -7.99 -23.01
CA GLY A 557 -13.15 -7.54 -24.29
C GLY A 557 -12.53 -6.14 -24.20
N LEU A 558 -13.26 -5.16 -23.66
CA LEU A 558 -12.79 -3.78 -23.56
C LEU A 558 -11.61 -3.65 -22.58
N THR A 559 -11.69 -4.27 -21.40
CA THR A 559 -10.63 -4.13 -20.38
C THR A 559 -9.32 -4.80 -20.79
N HIS A 560 -9.35 -6.01 -21.36
CA HIS A 560 -8.13 -6.67 -21.85
C HIS A 560 -7.55 -5.98 -23.09
N THR A 561 -8.38 -5.40 -23.96
CA THR A 561 -7.89 -4.56 -25.07
C THR A 561 -7.21 -3.30 -24.55
N ALA A 562 -7.81 -2.60 -23.58
CA ALA A 562 -7.23 -1.40 -22.97
C ALA A 562 -5.88 -1.65 -22.27
N ILE A 563 -5.68 -2.81 -21.63
CA ILE A 563 -4.38 -3.18 -21.03
C ILE A 563 -3.40 -3.86 -22.00
N THR A 564 -3.70 -3.95 -23.30
CA THR A 564 -2.80 -4.61 -24.28
C THR A 564 -1.37 -4.04 -24.27
N PRO A 565 -1.10 -2.73 -24.15
CA PRO A 565 0.27 -2.21 -24.02
C PRO A 565 1.05 -2.79 -22.83
N LEU A 566 0.35 -3.08 -21.73
CA LEU A 566 0.95 -3.68 -20.54
C LEU A 566 1.16 -5.19 -20.73
N ASP A 567 0.22 -5.90 -21.37
CA ASP A 567 0.35 -7.35 -21.63
C ASP A 567 1.42 -7.65 -22.69
N VAL A 568 1.48 -6.89 -23.79
CA VAL A 568 2.57 -6.96 -24.80
C VAL A 568 3.93 -6.79 -24.13
N THR A 569 4.07 -5.78 -23.28
CA THR A 569 5.33 -5.49 -22.59
C THR A 569 5.67 -6.58 -21.56
N LYS A 570 4.68 -7.05 -20.79
CA LYS A 570 4.82 -8.15 -19.84
C LYS A 570 5.26 -9.44 -20.53
N CYS A 571 4.64 -9.82 -21.65
CA CYS A 571 5.01 -11.01 -22.41
C CYS A 571 6.44 -10.91 -22.97
N ASN A 572 6.83 -9.74 -23.47
CA ASN A 572 8.21 -9.46 -23.87
C ASN A 572 9.19 -9.59 -22.67
N MET A 573 8.87 -9.02 -21.51
CA MET A 573 9.65 -9.19 -20.27
C MET A 573 9.71 -10.64 -19.74
N GLN A 574 8.74 -11.49 -20.07
CA GLN A 574 8.73 -12.90 -19.68
C GLN A 574 9.62 -13.77 -20.61
N VAL A 575 9.73 -13.39 -21.89
CA VAL A 575 10.50 -14.13 -22.90
C VAL A 575 11.95 -13.67 -23.00
N ASP A 576 12.20 -12.35 -22.97
CA ASP A 576 13.55 -11.79 -22.84
C ASP A 576 13.65 -10.81 -21.65
N PRO A 577 13.92 -11.32 -20.44
CA PRO A 577 14.16 -10.51 -19.25
C PRO A 577 15.48 -9.73 -19.27
N GLN A 578 16.39 -9.99 -20.23
CA GLN A 578 17.66 -9.26 -20.34
C GLN A 578 17.50 -8.00 -21.19
N LYS A 579 16.70 -8.06 -22.27
CA LYS A 579 16.31 -6.90 -23.07
C LYS A 579 15.29 -6.04 -22.34
N TYR A 580 14.16 -6.63 -21.92
CA TYR A 580 13.02 -5.88 -21.36
C TYR A 580 13.00 -5.97 -19.81
N LYS A 581 13.38 -4.87 -19.14
CA LYS A 581 13.79 -4.88 -17.72
C LYS A 581 12.71 -4.41 -16.73
N GLY A 582 11.58 -3.90 -17.22
CA GLY A 582 10.51 -3.29 -16.42
C GLY A 582 9.50 -2.60 -17.32
N LEU A 583 8.23 -2.45 -16.90
CA LEU A 583 7.14 -2.04 -17.80
C LEU A 583 7.40 -0.73 -18.56
N VAL A 584 7.80 0.35 -17.88
CA VAL A 584 8.08 1.64 -18.55
C VAL A 584 9.30 1.55 -19.48
N SER A 585 10.32 0.78 -19.09
CA SER A 585 11.52 0.56 -19.92
C SER A 585 11.19 -0.28 -21.15
N GLY A 586 10.43 -1.36 -20.98
CA GLY A 586 10.02 -2.26 -22.05
C GLY A 586 9.08 -1.59 -23.05
N LEU A 587 8.10 -0.81 -22.59
CA LEU A 587 7.28 0.07 -23.44
C LEU A 587 8.17 0.98 -24.28
N ARG A 588 9.15 1.66 -23.66
CA ARG A 588 10.08 2.55 -24.37
C ARG A 588 10.96 1.79 -25.38
N THR A 589 11.45 0.60 -25.04
CA THR A 589 12.23 -0.26 -25.95
C THR A 589 11.39 -0.69 -27.15
N ILE A 590 10.17 -1.19 -26.93
CA ILE A 590 9.26 -1.61 -28.01
C ILE A 590 8.92 -0.41 -28.92
N VAL A 591 8.61 0.76 -28.35
CA VAL A 591 8.34 1.97 -29.15
C VAL A 591 9.57 2.44 -29.94
N ALA A 592 10.78 2.29 -29.39
CA ALA A 592 12.02 2.74 -30.03
C ALA A 592 12.53 1.78 -31.13
N GLU A 593 12.32 0.47 -30.98
CA GLU A 593 12.78 -0.55 -31.94
C GLU A 593 11.71 -0.94 -32.97
N GLU A 594 10.43 -0.88 -32.61
CA GLU A 594 9.32 -1.44 -33.37
C GLU A 594 8.20 -0.41 -33.69
N GLY A 595 8.29 0.80 -33.13
CA GLY A 595 7.37 1.91 -33.35
C GLY A 595 6.16 1.96 -32.40
N VAL A 596 5.46 3.10 -32.40
CA VAL A 596 4.35 3.38 -31.46
C VAL A 596 3.20 2.37 -31.58
N THR A 597 2.95 1.80 -32.76
CA THR A 597 1.90 0.80 -32.98
C THR A 597 2.25 -0.58 -32.43
N ALA A 598 3.53 -0.88 -32.16
CA ALA A 598 3.96 -2.20 -31.71
C ALA A 598 3.47 -2.56 -30.29
N VAL A 599 3.22 -1.58 -29.42
CA VAL A 599 2.63 -1.83 -28.09
C VAL A 599 1.18 -2.31 -28.17
N MET A 600 0.52 -2.24 -29.34
CA MET A 600 -0.79 -2.83 -29.59
C MET A 600 -0.72 -4.18 -30.34
N LYS A 601 0.46 -4.83 -30.44
CA LYS A 601 0.58 -6.16 -31.04
C LYS A 601 -0.39 -7.17 -30.38
N GLY A 602 -1.14 -7.88 -31.21
CA GLY A 602 -2.13 -8.85 -30.75
C GLY A 602 -3.44 -8.25 -30.20
N TRP A 603 -3.69 -6.93 -30.28
CA TRP A 603 -4.94 -6.33 -29.76
C TRP A 603 -6.23 -7.01 -30.27
N PHE A 604 -6.24 -7.46 -31.54
CA PHE A 604 -7.41 -8.08 -32.15
C PHE A 604 -7.71 -9.50 -31.62
N PRO A 605 -6.74 -10.45 -31.57
CA PRO A 605 -6.96 -11.72 -30.85
C PRO A 605 -7.18 -11.52 -29.34
N THR A 606 -6.61 -10.48 -28.70
CA THR A 606 -6.98 -10.10 -27.32
C THR A 606 -8.47 -9.75 -27.25
N LEU A 607 -8.96 -8.83 -28.09
CA LEU A 607 -10.35 -8.38 -28.09
C LEU A 607 -11.31 -9.56 -28.30
N LEU A 608 -11.10 -10.35 -29.34
CA LEU A 608 -11.97 -11.50 -29.64
C LEU A 608 -11.88 -12.59 -28.56
N GLY A 609 -10.66 -12.93 -28.12
CA GLY A 609 -10.42 -14.00 -27.15
C GLY A 609 -11.03 -13.69 -25.79
N TYR A 610 -10.77 -12.51 -25.24
CA TYR A 610 -11.33 -12.11 -23.96
C TYR A 610 -12.81 -11.71 -24.04
N SER A 611 -13.33 -11.32 -25.22
CA SER A 611 -14.79 -11.22 -25.43
C SER A 611 -15.46 -12.58 -25.34
N ALA A 612 -14.94 -13.59 -26.04
CA ALA A 612 -15.47 -14.95 -26.00
C ALA A 612 -15.34 -15.58 -24.60
N GLN A 613 -14.18 -15.41 -23.95
CA GLN A 613 -14.00 -15.80 -22.55
C GLN A 613 -15.03 -15.09 -21.65
N GLY A 614 -15.20 -13.78 -21.81
CA GLY A 614 -16.17 -12.98 -21.04
C GLY A 614 -17.61 -13.47 -21.19
N MET A 615 -18.01 -13.79 -22.43
CA MET A 615 -19.33 -14.31 -22.77
C MET A 615 -19.68 -15.56 -21.94
N PHE A 616 -18.83 -16.59 -22.02
CA PHE A 616 -19.06 -17.84 -21.29
C PHE A 616 -18.85 -17.69 -19.79
N LYS A 617 -17.79 -16.99 -19.35
CA LYS A 617 -17.46 -16.77 -17.94
C LYS A 617 -18.59 -16.11 -17.14
N TYR A 618 -19.18 -15.05 -17.67
CA TYR A 618 -20.28 -14.35 -16.99
C TYR A 618 -21.65 -14.95 -17.29
N GLY A 619 -21.89 -15.41 -18.53
CA GLY A 619 -23.16 -16.03 -18.91
C GLY A 619 -23.40 -17.40 -18.26
N LEU A 620 -22.43 -18.31 -18.37
CA LEU A 620 -22.54 -19.64 -17.77
C LEU A 620 -22.45 -19.61 -16.25
N TYR A 621 -21.78 -18.61 -15.64
CA TYR A 621 -21.79 -18.46 -14.18
C TYR A 621 -23.21 -18.30 -13.65
N GLU A 622 -24.03 -17.44 -14.27
CA GLU A 622 -25.43 -17.30 -13.86
C GLU A 622 -26.22 -18.61 -14.07
N ILE A 623 -26.04 -19.29 -15.21
CA ILE A 623 -26.72 -20.56 -15.50
C ILE A 623 -26.35 -21.65 -14.50
N PHE A 624 -25.05 -21.87 -14.23
CA PHE A 624 -24.59 -22.89 -13.29
C PHE A 624 -24.93 -22.52 -11.84
N LYS A 625 -24.90 -21.23 -11.48
CA LYS A 625 -25.31 -20.75 -10.15
C LYS A 625 -26.78 -21.08 -9.87
N ASP A 626 -27.65 -20.86 -10.85
CA ASP A 626 -29.07 -21.20 -10.72
C ASP A 626 -29.28 -22.73 -10.73
N GLN A 627 -28.65 -23.46 -11.66
CA GLN A 627 -28.75 -24.93 -11.72
C GLN A 627 -28.30 -25.58 -10.42
N TYR A 628 -27.11 -25.25 -9.91
CA TYR A 628 -26.57 -25.81 -8.68
C TYR A 628 -27.34 -25.35 -7.43
N SER A 629 -27.94 -24.16 -7.44
CA SER A 629 -28.89 -23.74 -6.41
C SER A 629 -30.15 -24.61 -6.43
N THR A 630 -30.82 -24.72 -7.58
CA THR A 630 -32.03 -25.55 -7.74
C THR A 630 -31.77 -27.01 -7.38
N MET A 631 -30.61 -27.57 -7.73
CA MET A 631 -30.18 -28.92 -7.33
C MET A 631 -29.94 -29.07 -5.83
N ALA A 632 -29.43 -28.03 -5.15
CA ALA A 632 -29.25 -28.05 -3.69
C ALA A 632 -30.59 -27.91 -2.93
N GLY A 633 -31.56 -27.19 -3.51
CA GLY A 633 -32.82 -26.82 -2.87
C GLY A 633 -32.67 -25.63 -1.91
N GLU A 634 -33.76 -24.91 -1.65
CA GLU A 634 -33.74 -23.55 -1.07
C GLU A 634 -32.85 -23.39 0.18
N LYS A 635 -33.05 -24.24 1.20
CA LYS A 635 -32.30 -24.15 2.47
C LYS A 635 -30.80 -24.33 2.26
N ASN A 636 -30.41 -25.39 1.56
CA ASN A 636 -29.01 -25.70 1.28
C ASN A 636 -28.39 -24.64 0.34
N ALA A 637 -29.17 -24.08 -0.59
CA ALA A 637 -28.71 -23.01 -1.46
C ALA A 637 -28.43 -21.71 -0.69
N GLN A 638 -29.13 -21.44 0.42
CA GLN A 638 -28.86 -20.31 1.31
C GLN A 638 -27.66 -20.56 2.26
N GLU A 639 -27.48 -21.81 2.71
CA GLU A 639 -26.39 -22.23 3.61
C GLU A 639 -25.04 -22.34 2.87
N TYR A 640 -25.02 -23.05 1.75
CA TYR A 640 -23.82 -23.40 0.97
C TYR A 640 -23.55 -22.44 -0.21
N LYS A 641 -24.12 -21.22 -0.20
CA LYS A 641 -23.92 -20.16 -1.22
C LYS A 641 -22.48 -20.08 -1.75
N GLY A 642 -21.51 -20.07 -0.83
CA GLY A 642 -20.09 -19.96 -1.16
C GLY A 642 -19.55 -21.11 -2.01
N LEU A 643 -19.95 -22.36 -1.72
CA LEU A 643 -19.57 -23.52 -2.52
C LEU A 643 -20.25 -23.50 -3.90
N ILE A 644 -21.51 -23.06 -3.96
CA ILE A 644 -22.25 -22.89 -5.22
C ILE A 644 -21.57 -21.85 -6.11
N TRP A 645 -21.15 -20.71 -5.56
CA TRP A 645 -20.39 -19.69 -6.32
C TRP A 645 -19.05 -20.24 -6.84
N CYS A 646 -18.31 -20.99 -6.02
CA CYS A 646 -17.08 -21.65 -6.45
C CYS A 646 -17.30 -22.69 -7.56
N ALA A 647 -18.30 -23.56 -7.42
CA ALA A 647 -18.63 -24.57 -8.42
C ALA A 647 -19.10 -23.93 -9.74
N ALA A 648 -20.03 -22.96 -9.67
CA ALA A 648 -20.55 -22.29 -10.85
C ALA A 648 -19.48 -21.51 -11.62
N SER A 649 -18.57 -20.83 -10.91
CA SER A 649 -17.49 -20.07 -11.53
C SER A 649 -16.37 -20.97 -12.08
N ALA A 650 -16.09 -22.12 -11.45
CA ALA A 650 -15.18 -23.12 -12.00
C ALA A 650 -15.73 -23.73 -13.30
N SER A 651 -16.99 -24.17 -13.30
CA SER A 651 -17.66 -24.72 -14.48
C SER A 651 -17.78 -23.69 -15.61
N ALA A 652 -18.05 -22.42 -15.30
CA ALA A 652 -18.09 -21.35 -16.30
C ALA A 652 -16.71 -21.07 -16.92
N GLU A 653 -15.64 -21.01 -16.11
CA GLU A 653 -14.29 -20.76 -16.62
C GLU A 653 -13.78 -21.93 -17.49
N PHE A 654 -14.13 -23.17 -17.16
CA PHE A 654 -13.73 -24.35 -17.94
C PHE A 654 -14.09 -24.21 -19.43
N PHE A 655 -15.34 -23.86 -19.75
CA PHE A 655 -15.79 -23.61 -21.12
C PHE A 655 -15.28 -22.27 -21.68
N ALA A 656 -15.15 -21.25 -20.84
CA ALA A 656 -14.64 -19.95 -21.26
C ALA A 656 -13.18 -20.01 -21.74
N ASP A 657 -12.36 -20.85 -21.10
CA ASP A 657 -10.98 -21.12 -21.52
C ASP A 657 -10.89 -21.94 -22.79
N MET A 658 -11.85 -22.84 -23.07
CA MET A 658 -11.94 -23.51 -24.38
C MET A 658 -12.18 -22.49 -25.50
N ALA A 659 -13.00 -21.47 -25.27
CA ALA A 659 -13.22 -20.38 -26.23
C ALA A 659 -12.02 -19.41 -26.34
N LEU A 660 -11.29 -19.17 -25.23
CA LEU A 660 -10.11 -18.29 -25.19
C LEU A 660 -8.88 -18.92 -25.83
N CYS A 661 -8.60 -20.20 -25.56
CA CYS A 661 -7.31 -20.85 -25.84
C CYS A 661 -6.81 -20.69 -27.30
N PRO A 662 -7.63 -20.87 -28.35
CA PRO A 662 -7.19 -20.65 -29.74
C PRO A 662 -6.65 -19.24 -29.99
N LEU A 663 -7.28 -18.23 -29.37
CA LEU A 663 -6.97 -16.82 -29.58
C LEU A 663 -5.86 -16.35 -28.65
N GLU A 664 -5.77 -16.89 -27.43
CA GLU A 664 -4.64 -16.67 -26.51
C GLU A 664 -3.32 -17.27 -27.07
N MET A 665 -3.36 -18.46 -27.70
CA MET A 665 -2.19 -19.03 -28.39
C MET A 665 -1.68 -18.11 -29.51
N VAL A 666 -2.59 -17.57 -30.33
CA VAL A 666 -2.25 -16.60 -31.40
C VAL A 666 -1.74 -15.29 -30.80
N LYS A 667 -2.41 -14.74 -29.78
CA LYS A 667 -2.01 -13.52 -29.07
C LYS A 667 -0.57 -13.64 -28.56
N VAL A 668 -0.29 -14.66 -27.75
CA VAL A 668 1.03 -14.86 -27.15
C VAL A 668 2.11 -15.03 -28.22
N LYS A 669 1.88 -15.81 -29.28
CA LYS A 669 2.87 -15.96 -30.37
C LYS A 669 3.13 -14.64 -31.10
N VAL A 670 2.09 -13.86 -31.42
CA VAL A 670 2.22 -12.53 -32.06
C VAL A 670 2.94 -11.51 -31.18
N GLN A 671 2.77 -11.59 -29.85
CA GLN A 671 3.37 -10.67 -28.89
C GLN A 671 4.82 -11.02 -28.52
N THR A 672 5.22 -12.29 -28.63
CA THR A 672 6.53 -12.78 -28.14
C THR A 672 7.54 -13.15 -29.24
N SER A 673 7.10 -13.27 -30.49
CA SER A 673 8.02 -13.59 -31.59
C SER A 673 8.91 -12.39 -31.95
N VAL A 674 10.18 -12.66 -32.23
CA VAL A 674 11.18 -11.66 -32.64
C VAL A 674 10.68 -10.89 -33.88
N PRO A 675 10.87 -9.56 -33.98
CA PRO A 675 10.46 -8.78 -35.14
C PRO A 675 10.90 -9.40 -36.47
N GLY A 676 9.98 -9.46 -37.44
CA GLY A 676 10.19 -10.08 -38.76
C GLY A 676 10.08 -11.61 -38.80
N THR A 677 10.16 -12.33 -37.67
CA THR A 677 10.15 -13.81 -37.66
C THR A 677 8.78 -14.46 -37.67
N PHE A 678 7.72 -13.71 -37.37
CA PHE A 678 6.34 -14.22 -37.33
C PHE A 678 5.34 -13.14 -37.78
N PRO A 679 4.28 -13.48 -38.52
CA PRO A 679 3.27 -12.52 -38.94
C PRO A 679 2.53 -11.87 -37.75
N THR A 680 2.35 -10.54 -37.82
CA THR A 680 1.64 -9.75 -36.81
C THR A 680 0.15 -9.56 -37.10
N GLY A 681 -0.27 -9.72 -38.36
CA GLY A 681 -1.67 -9.65 -38.77
C GLY A 681 -2.45 -10.92 -38.39
N PHE A 682 -3.72 -10.77 -37.99
CA PHE A 682 -4.51 -11.85 -37.40
C PHE A 682 -4.64 -13.11 -38.27
N PHE A 683 -5.20 -13.02 -39.49
CA PHE A 683 -5.39 -14.20 -40.34
C PHE A 683 -4.07 -14.88 -40.75
N PRO A 684 -3.01 -14.15 -41.15
CA PRO A 684 -1.69 -14.75 -41.34
C PRO A 684 -1.11 -15.42 -40.07
N ALA A 685 -1.34 -14.86 -38.87
CA ALA A 685 -0.92 -15.48 -37.61
C ALA A 685 -1.67 -16.77 -37.29
N VAL A 686 -2.99 -16.81 -37.52
CA VAL A 686 -3.80 -18.05 -37.40
C VAL A 686 -3.32 -19.10 -38.41
N SER A 687 -3.04 -18.70 -39.65
CA SER A 687 -2.51 -19.59 -40.69
C SER A 687 -1.15 -20.18 -40.31
N ALA A 688 -0.23 -19.35 -39.78
CA ALA A 688 1.09 -19.79 -39.33
C ALA A 688 1.00 -20.72 -38.10
N MET A 689 0.11 -20.45 -37.14
CA MET A 689 -0.16 -21.36 -36.01
C MET A 689 -0.76 -22.69 -36.47
N SER A 690 -1.62 -22.68 -37.50
CA SER A 690 -2.20 -23.89 -38.10
C SER A 690 -1.16 -24.72 -38.86
N ALA A 691 -0.22 -24.09 -39.56
CA ALA A 691 0.92 -24.78 -40.16
C ALA A 691 1.85 -25.39 -39.09
N ALA A 692 2.14 -24.65 -38.01
CA ALA A 692 2.95 -25.12 -36.87
C ALA A 692 2.20 -26.05 -35.90
N ARG A 693 1.08 -26.66 -36.32
CA ARG A 693 0.18 -27.43 -35.43
C ARG A 693 0.83 -28.66 -34.79
N ALA A 694 1.75 -29.34 -35.49
CA ALA A 694 2.46 -30.51 -34.96
C ALA A 694 3.37 -30.16 -33.76
N GLU A 695 4.04 -29.00 -33.82
CA GLU A 695 4.91 -28.51 -32.74
C GLU A 695 4.09 -27.88 -31.60
N THR A 696 3.17 -26.97 -31.95
CA THR A 696 2.45 -26.12 -30.99
C THR A 696 1.21 -26.77 -30.37
N LYS A 697 0.73 -27.89 -30.94
CA LYS A 697 -0.57 -28.52 -30.61
C LYS A 697 -1.78 -27.59 -30.74
N PHE A 698 -1.71 -26.63 -31.68
CA PHE A 698 -2.80 -25.69 -31.97
C PHE A 698 -4.14 -26.41 -32.29
N PRO A 699 -5.31 -25.94 -31.82
CA PRO A 699 -5.55 -24.70 -31.08
C PRO A 699 -5.67 -24.86 -29.55
N TYR A 700 -5.36 -26.03 -28.99
CA TYR A 700 -5.57 -26.33 -27.56
C TYR A 700 -4.28 -26.71 -26.80
N GLY A 701 -3.11 -26.48 -27.40
CA GLY A 701 -1.80 -26.83 -26.82
C GLY A 701 -1.51 -26.20 -25.45
N SER A 702 -2.10 -25.04 -25.16
CA SER A 702 -2.00 -24.37 -23.86
C SER A 702 -3.22 -24.54 -22.94
N LEU A 703 -4.22 -25.37 -23.29
CA LEU A 703 -5.50 -25.45 -22.57
C LEU A 703 -5.34 -25.92 -21.11
N VAL A 704 -4.51 -26.93 -20.86
CA VAL A 704 -4.24 -27.42 -19.48
C VAL A 704 -3.48 -26.38 -18.64
N PRO A 705 -2.38 -25.75 -19.12
CA PRO A 705 -1.78 -24.60 -18.45
C PRO A 705 -2.72 -23.41 -18.21
N LEU A 706 -3.67 -23.18 -19.14
CA LEU A 706 -4.67 -22.12 -19.04
C LEU A 706 -5.65 -22.41 -17.88
N TRP A 707 -6.33 -23.55 -17.90
CA TRP A 707 -7.21 -24.00 -16.80
C TRP A 707 -6.50 -23.97 -15.44
N SER A 708 -5.25 -24.44 -15.38
CA SER A 708 -4.43 -24.47 -14.16
C SER A 708 -4.18 -23.09 -13.53
N ARG A 709 -4.30 -22.01 -14.30
CA ARG A 709 -4.16 -20.61 -13.85
C ARG A 709 -5.51 -19.92 -13.68
N GLN A 710 -6.39 -20.08 -14.65
CA GLN A 710 -7.60 -19.29 -14.80
C GLN A 710 -8.74 -19.80 -13.91
N ILE A 711 -8.93 -21.12 -13.76
CA ILE A 711 -9.99 -21.67 -12.92
C ILE A 711 -9.81 -21.22 -11.45
N PRO A 712 -8.63 -21.38 -10.80
CA PRO A 712 -8.42 -20.88 -9.44
C PRO A 712 -8.58 -19.35 -9.32
N TYR A 713 -8.15 -18.60 -10.34
CA TYR A 713 -8.29 -17.15 -10.40
C TYR A 713 -9.76 -16.70 -10.45
N THR A 714 -10.56 -17.30 -11.33
CA THR A 714 -11.99 -16.97 -11.48
C THR A 714 -12.80 -17.42 -10.26
N VAL A 715 -12.53 -18.60 -9.70
CA VAL A 715 -13.15 -19.06 -8.45
C VAL A 715 -12.93 -18.06 -7.32
N ALA A 716 -11.69 -17.65 -7.09
CA ALA A 716 -11.37 -16.64 -6.08
C ALA A 716 -12.01 -15.27 -6.41
N LYS A 717 -11.94 -14.81 -7.67
CA LYS A 717 -12.54 -13.54 -8.12
C LYS A 717 -14.04 -13.48 -7.83
N PHE A 718 -14.81 -14.50 -8.18
CA PHE A 718 -16.27 -14.50 -8.00
C PHE A 718 -16.66 -14.70 -6.53
N PHE A 719 -16.03 -15.64 -5.82
CA PHE A 719 -16.29 -15.86 -4.39
C PHE A 719 -16.05 -14.60 -3.55
N PHE A 720 -14.88 -13.96 -3.70
CA PHE A 720 -14.57 -12.74 -2.94
C PHE A 720 -15.40 -11.54 -3.41
N PHE A 721 -15.77 -11.44 -4.69
CA PHE A 721 -16.69 -10.38 -5.15
C PHE A 721 -18.06 -10.50 -4.46
N GLU A 722 -18.71 -11.66 -4.56
CA GLU A 722 -20.03 -11.89 -3.95
C GLU A 722 -19.98 -11.69 -2.42
N LYS A 723 -18.92 -12.15 -1.74
CA LYS A 723 -18.74 -11.91 -0.30
C LYS A 723 -18.50 -10.45 0.08
N ILE A 724 -17.77 -9.68 -0.72
CA ILE A 724 -17.50 -8.28 -0.41
C ILE A 724 -18.73 -7.42 -0.72
N VAL A 725 -19.47 -7.70 -1.80
CA VAL A 725 -20.76 -7.05 -2.06
C VAL A 725 -21.77 -7.38 -0.96
N GLN A 726 -21.84 -8.64 -0.51
CA GLN A 726 -22.66 -9.05 0.64
C GLN A 726 -22.26 -8.29 1.91
N LEU A 727 -20.96 -8.12 2.18
CA LEU A 727 -20.47 -7.34 3.33
C LEU A 727 -20.86 -5.86 3.23
N PHE A 728 -20.71 -5.23 2.07
CA PHE A 728 -21.12 -3.83 1.87
C PHE A 728 -22.61 -3.63 2.17
N TYR A 729 -23.52 -4.42 1.58
CA TYR A 729 -24.97 -4.27 1.82
C TYR A 729 -25.45 -4.77 3.20
N THR A 730 -24.65 -5.53 3.95
CA THR A 730 -25.02 -5.99 5.31
C THR A 730 -24.36 -5.21 6.46
N LYS A 731 -23.28 -4.45 6.19
CA LYS A 731 -22.51 -3.73 7.23
C LYS A 731 -22.25 -2.25 6.96
N VAL A 732 -22.44 -1.77 5.73
CA VAL A 732 -22.13 -0.38 5.33
C VAL A 732 -23.34 0.32 4.71
N PHE A 733 -24.07 -0.39 3.86
CA PHE A 733 -25.23 0.10 3.10
C PHE A 733 -26.46 -0.73 3.46
N THR A 734 -26.93 -0.59 4.69
CA THR A 734 -27.92 -1.46 5.35
C THR A 734 -29.38 -1.27 4.93
N ASN A 735 -29.70 -0.25 4.13
CA ASN A 735 -31.05 -0.09 3.56
C ASN A 735 -31.27 -1.11 2.41
N PRO A 736 -32.54 -1.39 2.01
CA PRO A 736 -32.81 -2.25 0.85
C PRO A 736 -32.07 -1.77 -0.40
N LYS A 737 -31.45 -2.68 -1.15
CA LYS A 737 -30.53 -2.38 -2.27
C LYS A 737 -31.09 -1.36 -3.26
N ASP A 738 -32.37 -1.47 -3.61
CA ASP A 738 -33.04 -0.59 -4.58
C ASP A 738 -33.38 0.81 -4.05
N SER A 739 -33.20 1.09 -2.75
CA SER A 739 -33.25 2.46 -2.21
C SER A 739 -31.99 3.28 -2.54
N TYR A 740 -30.88 2.62 -2.89
CA TYR A 740 -29.64 3.29 -3.28
C TYR A 740 -29.60 3.63 -4.77
N SER A 741 -29.12 4.83 -5.10
CA SER A 741 -28.99 5.28 -6.49
C SER A 741 -28.16 4.29 -7.32
N LYS A 742 -28.45 4.18 -8.64
CA LYS A 742 -27.67 3.31 -9.51
C LYS A 742 -26.17 3.67 -9.55
N SER A 743 -25.82 4.94 -9.38
CA SER A 743 -24.42 5.36 -9.22
C SER A 743 -23.79 4.79 -7.95
N THR A 744 -24.52 4.79 -6.83
CA THR A 744 -24.08 4.18 -5.56
C THR A 744 -23.91 2.67 -5.70
N GLN A 745 -24.89 1.99 -6.31
CA GLN A 745 -24.82 0.54 -6.56
C GLN A 745 -23.60 0.17 -7.42
N LEU A 746 -23.34 0.91 -8.50
CA LEU A 746 -22.19 0.70 -9.38
C LEU A 746 -20.84 1.06 -8.71
N GLY A 747 -20.83 2.04 -7.81
CA GLY A 747 -19.67 2.34 -6.97
C GLY A 747 -19.33 1.20 -6.00
N ILE A 748 -20.34 0.60 -5.37
CA ILE A 748 -20.19 -0.61 -4.53
C ILE A 748 -19.67 -1.78 -5.37
N THR A 749 -20.19 -1.98 -6.59
CA THR A 749 -19.67 -2.99 -7.53
C THR A 749 -18.20 -2.76 -7.86
N PHE A 750 -17.79 -1.52 -8.20
CA PHE A 750 -16.38 -1.22 -8.50
C PHE A 750 -15.47 -1.48 -7.29
N ALA A 751 -15.84 -0.97 -6.11
CA ALA A 751 -15.06 -1.14 -4.87
C ALA A 751 -14.94 -2.62 -4.47
N SER A 752 -16.02 -3.39 -4.62
CA SER A 752 -16.04 -4.84 -4.36
C SER A 752 -15.20 -5.61 -5.38
N GLY A 753 -15.30 -5.26 -6.67
CA GLY A 753 -14.49 -5.84 -7.73
C GLY A 753 -13.00 -5.54 -7.57
N TYR A 754 -12.65 -4.32 -7.18
CA TYR A 754 -11.26 -3.95 -6.87
C TYR A 754 -10.73 -4.75 -5.69
N SER A 755 -11.47 -4.77 -4.57
CA SER A 755 -11.08 -5.47 -3.33
C SER A 755 -10.97 -6.99 -3.54
N ALA A 756 -11.91 -7.60 -4.26
CA ALA A 756 -11.84 -9.00 -4.68
C ALA A 756 -10.64 -9.27 -5.59
N GLY A 757 -10.32 -8.33 -6.49
CA GLY A 757 -9.11 -8.39 -7.33
C GLY A 757 -7.81 -8.31 -6.53
N VAL A 758 -7.75 -7.50 -5.46
CA VAL A 758 -6.60 -7.44 -4.54
C VAL A 758 -6.43 -8.75 -3.78
N ILE A 759 -7.50 -9.30 -3.20
CA ILE A 759 -7.43 -10.57 -2.44
C ILE A 759 -7.12 -11.73 -3.39
N CYS A 760 -7.77 -11.80 -4.55
CA CYS A 760 -7.48 -12.79 -5.58
C CYS A 760 -6.02 -12.67 -6.07
N ALA A 761 -5.49 -11.44 -6.23
CA ALA A 761 -4.09 -11.23 -6.54
C ALA A 761 -3.17 -11.86 -5.48
N ILE A 762 -3.40 -11.62 -4.19
CA ILE A 762 -2.62 -12.19 -3.08
C ILE A 762 -2.70 -13.73 -3.08
N VAL A 763 -3.91 -14.28 -3.06
CA VAL A 763 -4.15 -15.74 -2.95
C VAL A 763 -3.61 -16.51 -4.17
N SER A 764 -3.73 -15.96 -5.38
CA SER A 764 -3.27 -16.63 -6.61
C SER A 764 -1.78 -16.40 -6.94
N HIS A 765 -1.07 -15.53 -6.22
CA HIS A 765 0.31 -15.16 -6.57
C HIS A 765 1.32 -16.32 -6.52
N PRO A 766 1.32 -17.23 -5.52
CA PRO A 766 2.23 -18.37 -5.52
C PRO A 766 2.01 -19.30 -6.72
N ALA A 767 0.75 -19.64 -7.01
CA ALA A 767 0.39 -20.56 -8.09
C ALA A 767 0.76 -20.01 -9.48
N ASP A 768 0.40 -18.76 -9.78
CA ASP A 768 0.73 -18.13 -11.05
C ASP A 768 2.23 -17.86 -11.22
N THR A 769 2.95 -17.56 -10.12
CA THR A 769 4.42 -17.47 -10.16
C THR A 769 5.04 -18.82 -10.53
N LEU A 770 4.55 -19.92 -9.96
CA LEU A 770 5.03 -21.27 -10.27
C LEU A 770 4.67 -21.71 -11.71
N VAL A 771 3.45 -21.46 -12.19
CA VAL A 771 3.04 -21.73 -13.58
C VAL A 771 3.86 -20.89 -14.58
N SER A 772 4.14 -19.62 -14.24
CA SER A 772 5.03 -18.77 -15.03
C SER A 772 6.47 -19.27 -15.06
N LEU A 773 6.95 -19.90 -13.98
CA LEU A 773 8.29 -20.51 -13.91
C LEU A 773 8.35 -21.86 -14.65
N MET A 774 7.32 -22.70 -14.60
CA MET A 774 7.21 -23.93 -15.41
C MET A 774 7.32 -23.65 -16.91
N SER A 775 6.83 -22.49 -17.35
CA SER A 775 6.82 -22.09 -18.76
C SER A 775 8.22 -21.76 -19.34
N LYS A 776 9.28 -21.77 -18.52
CA LYS A 776 10.66 -21.49 -18.97
C LYS A 776 11.35 -22.75 -19.52
N PRO A 777 12.10 -22.67 -20.62
CA PRO A 777 12.85 -23.81 -21.17
C PRO A 777 13.77 -24.51 -20.15
N ALA A 778 14.44 -23.75 -19.26
CA ALA A 778 15.32 -24.28 -18.22
C ALA A 778 14.60 -25.10 -17.11
N ASN A 779 13.27 -25.03 -17.03
CA ASN A 779 12.44 -25.75 -16.07
C ASN A 779 11.62 -26.88 -16.72
N LYS A 780 11.82 -27.13 -18.02
CA LYS A 780 11.09 -28.14 -18.80
C LYS A 780 11.36 -29.55 -18.23
N GLY A 781 10.34 -30.14 -17.61
CA GLY A 781 10.43 -31.46 -16.95
C GLY A 781 10.68 -31.43 -15.44
N LYS A 782 10.90 -30.26 -14.83
CA LYS A 782 10.98 -30.14 -13.36
C LYS A 782 9.59 -30.20 -12.72
N SER A 783 9.50 -30.73 -11.50
CA SER A 783 8.27 -30.72 -10.71
C SER A 783 7.99 -29.34 -10.11
N LEU A 784 6.72 -29.04 -9.83
CA LEU A 784 6.30 -27.79 -9.18
C LEU A 784 7.03 -27.56 -7.84
N GLY A 785 7.25 -28.61 -7.04
CA GLY A 785 7.98 -28.53 -5.77
C GLY A 785 9.47 -28.21 -5.94
N SER A 786 10.12 -28.79 -6.96
CA SER A 786 11.52 -28.48 -7.31
C SER A 786 11.68 -27.03 -7.79
N ILE A 787 10.73 -26.52 -8.59
CA ILE A 787 10.71 -25.12 -9.02
C ILE A 787 10.46 -24.18 -7.83
N ALA A 788 9.59 -24.58 -6.88
CA ALA A 788 9.28 -23.80 -5.69
C ALA A 788 10.45 -23.73 -4.69
N SER A 789 11.23 -24.81 -4.53
CA SER A 789 12.43 -24.80 -3.69
C SER A 789 13.58 -24.03 -4.34
N GLU A 790 13.83 -24.20 -5.64
CA GLU A 790 14.88 -23.46 -6.37
C GLU A 790 14.61 -21.95 -6.43
N PHE A 791 13.35 -21.54 -6.64
CA PHE A 791 13.00 -20.11 -6.62
C PHE A 791 12.84 -19.57 -5.19
N GLY A 792 12.52 -20.44 -4.22
CA GLY A 792 12.23 -20.15 -2.83
C GLY A 792 10.74 -19.85 -2.59
N TYR A 793 10.11 -20.54 -1.64
CA TYR A 793 8.67 -20.40 -1.33
C TYR A 793 8.26 -18.94 -1.01
N LEU A 794 9.05 -18.22 -0.20
CA LEU A 794 8.78 -16.80 0.10
C LEU A 794 8.87 -15.91 -1.15
N ASN A 795 9.79 -16.20 -2.09
CA ASN A 795 9.86 -15.50 -3.37
C ASN A 795 8.63 -15.81 -4.24
N CYS A 796 8.14 -17.05 -4.24
CA CYS A 796 6.89 -17.41 -4.93
C CYS A 796 5.70 -16.60 -4.41
N ALA A 797 5.64 -16.32 -3.11
CA ALA A 797 4.57 -15.54 -2.49
C ALA A 797 4.73 -14.01 -2.63
N THR A 798 5.94 -13.48 -2.84
CA THR A 798 6.21 -12.02 -2.76
C THR A 798 6.70 -11.37 -4.05
N LYS A 799 7.51 -12.05 -4.89
CA LYS A 799 8.16 -11.40 -6.05
C LYS A 799 7.13 -11.01 -7.11
N GLY A 800 6.87 -9.72 -7.23
CA GLY A 800 5.93 -9.15 -8.20
C GLY A 800 4.51 -8.93 -7.68
N LEU A 801 4.21 -9.32 -6.43
CA LEU A 801 2.87 -9.23 -5.84
C LEU A 801 2.30 -7.81 -5.89
N GLY A 802 3.07 -6.77 -5.52
CA GLY A 802 2.59 -5.38 -5.57
C GLY A 802 2.17 -4.91 -6.98
N THR A 803 2.92 -5.31 -8.01
CA THR A 803 2.57 -5.02 -9.42
C THR A 803 1.29 -5.77 -9.83
N ARG A 804 1.13 -7.02 -9.39
CA ARG A 804 -0.06 -7.83 -9.61
C ARG A 804 -1.29 -7.24 -8.92
N VAL A 805 -1.17 -6.82 -7.66
CA VAL A 805 -2.26 -6.24 -6.84
C VAL A 805 -2.86 -5.02 -7.53
N ILE A 806 -2.04 -4.07 -7.98
CA ILE A 806 -2.52 -2.87 -8.69
C ILE A 806 -3.19 -3.25 -10.02
N MET A 807 -2.55 -4.12 -10.81
CA MET A 807 -3.04 -4.50 -12.14
C MET A 807 -4.34 -5.31 -12.08
N ILE A 808 -4.39 -6.37 -11.26
CA ILE A 808 -5.55 -7.25 -11.13
C ILE A 808 -6.68 -6.57 -10.35
N GLY A 809 -6.39 -5.79 -9.30
CA GLY A 809 -7.39 -4.98 -8.61
C GLY A 809 -8.12 -4.04 -9.57
N THR A 810 -7.35 -3.22 -10.30
CA THR A 810 -7.92 -2.26 -11.26
C THR A 810 -8.68 -2.95 -12.39
N LEU A 811 -8.12 -4.01 -12.98
CA LEU A 811 -8.78 -4.80 -14.02
C LEU A 811 -10.10 -5.41 -13.52
N THR A 812 -10.11 -5.99 -12.33
CA THR A 812 -11.27 -6.69 -11.77
C THR A 812 -12.38 -5.72 -11.36
N GLY A 813 -12.03 -4.57 -10.77
CA GLY A 813 -12.97 -3.48 -10.50
C GLY A 813 -13.63 -2.95 -11.77
N LEU A 814 -12.84 -2.65 -12.81
CA LEU A 814 -13.36 -2.17 -14.11
C LEU A 814 -14.23 -3.22 -14.81
N GLN A 815 -13.86 -4.51 -14.77
CA GLN A 815 -14.66 -5.59 -15.35
C GLN A 815 -16.05 -5.68 -14.71
N TRP A 816 -16.11 -5.71 -13.37
CA TRP A 816 -17.38 -5.75 -12.66
C TRP A 816 -18.20 -4.47 -12.85
N TRP A 817 -17.56 -3.31 -12.87
CA TRP A 817 -18.25 -2.03 -13.11
C TRP A 817 -18.87 -1.94 -14.51
N ILE A 818 -18.14 -2.34 -15.56
CA ILE A 818 -18.67 -2.38 -16.94
C ILE A 818 -19.80 -3.41 -17.05
N TYR A 819 -19.63 -4.59 -16.45
CA TYR A 819 -20.64 -5.66 -16.44
C TYR A 819 -21.96 -5.19 -15.81
N ASP A 820 -21.91 -4.60 -14.62
CA ASP A 820 -23.11 -4.13 -13.93
C ASP A 820 -23.68 -2.84 -14.52
N THR A 821 -22.85 -1.98 -15.12
CA THR A 821 -23.34 -0.82 -15.88
C THR A 821 -24.17 -1.29 -17.07
N PHE A 822 -23.68 -2.29 -17.81
CA PHE A 822 -24.45 -2.90 -18.91
C PHE A 822 -25.72 -3.57 -18.39
N LYS A 823 -25.66 -4.37 -17.32
CA LYS A 823 -26.85 -4.98 -16.69
C LYS A 823 -27.88 -3.92 -16.30
N SER A 824 -27.46 -2.83 -15.64
CA SER A 824 -28.34 -1.75 -15.21
C SER A 824 -28.96 -0.98 -16.38
N VAL A 825 -28.23 -0.79 -17.49
CA VAL A 825 -28.78 -0.17 -18.72
C VAL A 825 -29.77 -1.11 -19.41
N MET A 826 -29.53 -2.42 -19.39
CA MET A 826 -30.43 -3.44 -19.95
C MET A 826 -31.61 -3.84 -19.03
N GLY A 827 -31.91 -3.02 -18.01
CA GLY A 827 -33.03 -3.19 -17.10
C GLY A 827 -32.87 -4.29 -16.03
N LEU A 828 -31.64 -4.74 -15.77
CA LEU A 828 -31.34 -5.76 -14.76
C LEU A 828 -30.78 -5.13 -13.47
N GLY A 829 -30.84 -5.89 -12.37
CA GLY A 829 -30.13 -5.54 -11.14
C GLY A 829 -28.61 -5.57 -11.31
N THR A 830 -27.91 -4.71 -10.56
CA THR A 830 -26.45 -4.86 -10.34
C THR A 830 -26.18 -6.16 -9.58
N SER A 831 -25.00 -6.75 -9.76
CA SER A 831 -24.65 -8.06 -9.21
C SER A 831 -24.36 -8.00 -7.70
N GLY A 832 -24.40 -9.16 -7.04
CA GLY A 832 -24.29 -9.33 -5.58
C GLY A 832 -25.43 -8.73 -4.75
N GLY A 833 -26.09 -9.54 -3.92
CA GLY A 833 -27.18 -9.09 -3.04
C GLY A 833 -28.35 -10.06 -2.91
N LYS A 834 -28.10 -11.23 -2.31
CA LYS A 834 -29.09 -12.12 -1.68
C LYS A 834 -28.46 -12.78 -0.46
#